data_AF-A0A524EFI3-F1
#
_entry.id   AF-A0A524EFI3-F1
#
_cell.length_a   1.000
_cell.length_b   1.000
_cell.length_c   1.000
_cell.angle_alpha   90.00
_cell.angle_beta   90.00
_cell.angle_gamma   90.00
#
_symmetry.space_group_name_H-M   'P 1'
#
loop_
_entity.id
_entity.type
_entity.pdbx_description
1 polymer ?
#
loop_
_entity_poly.entity_id
_entity_poly.type
_entity_poly.pdbx_seq_one_letter_code
_entity_poly.pdbx_strand_id
1 'polypeptide(L)'
;MKKPVALINTLMYFQEKRKIMPRKQYACMLVVVIFIVPVCPSSGLTIPELPQDDSVKPVRIYGQDISRSIFQGVSQAKYFTFIQKLTENGSRSTSLGNPPHFSAANVHARNWISEQLEALSKERIEVEILGNHKSVVGRLPGYLPDGAPVLMVGGHYDSVPGAPGANDDGTGVAAVLELARVMSKYEWPLDIYFCAWNSEEIGLVGSGEVANIFELRGIDILTYWNIDMLLVEDENAPVDERVLMVHNDHSMKFAQVSRAMSKNFGRNLVKTLMNDQFSGWSRSDHASFLSEGYENVLFAFESGFDSDTAYHSSEDTWDNPLYNYTVARDAVASIGASMAYTMARAHEQLHTIQYYGYIRPSTHLSYYLPISTTTRLILNGGWSGVGLKMKLYSPGKEEIFTFSSVQENSQDELIANISLNSIGLYELVIHGNESADVSFNLKAMYDEDLDNDGIKDSTQFWLDSELFNLDQDGDGLSDAVEIIIGTSSDNTDTDRDGMPDLWEYEEGLNPCLPDAHRDPDGDYLSNINEYGNGTAPKKADSDSDGIPDGWEVVNGTDALIDDASLDPDGDGVLNIYEYGNRTNPHNTDSDSDIMSDLWEIMNNLDPTKDDAQLDYDEDGLTNVQEFFAGTDPFSSDSDQDGMPDSWELLYSLDPNEDDAAEDPDGDGIPNIEEFMNGGDPRFPYTTLPVMLIVVCIPFILVGIWFARRRLTKSQ
;
A
#
# COMPACT_ATOMS: atom_id res chain seq x y z
N MET A 1 -22.55 -24.33 -50.05
CA MET A 1 -22.12 -25.40 -50.98
C MET A 1 -21.34 -26.46 -50.22
N LYS A 2 -21.33 -27.72 -50.69
CA LYS A 2 -20.38 -28.82 -50.37
C LYS A 2 -20.01 -29.14 -48.89
N LYS A 3 -20.64 -30.22 -48.39
CA LYS A 3 -19.99 -31.41 -47.74
C LYS A 3 -18.89 -32.01 -48.69
N PRO A 4 -18.01 -33.01 -48.37
CA PRO A 4 -18.23 -34.15 -47.43
C PRO A 4 -16.96 -34.71 -46.65
N VAL A 5 -17.11 -35.42 -45.51
CA VAL A 5 -17.00 -36.92 -45.25
C VAL A 5 -15.53 -37.45 -45.25
N ALA A 6 -15.05 -38.36 -44.37
CA ALA A 6 -15.62 -39.61 -43.81
C ALA A 6 -15.06 -39.96 -42.40
N LEU A 7 -15.43 -41.02 -41.65
CA LEU A 7 -16.61 -41.90 -41.39
C LEU A 7 -16.08 -43.23 -40.75
N ILE A 8 -16.95 -44.10 -40.17
CA ILE A 8 -16.72 -45.51 -39.71
C ILE A 8 -16.13 -45.65 -38.28
N ASN A 9 -16.53 -46.54 -37.33
CA ASN A 9 -17.75 -47.33 -37.01
C ASN A 9 -17.59 -48.00 -35.59
N THR A 10 -18.55 -48.67 -34.91
CA THR A 10 -20.02 -48.54 -34.71
C THR A 10 -20.58 -49.71 -33.83
N LEU A 11 -21.46 -49.40 -32.84
CA LEU A 11 -22.53 -50.23 -32.20
C LEU A 11 -22.36 -51.21 -30.99
N MET A 12 -23.50 -51.31 -30.27
CA MET A 12 -24.06 -52.35 -29.36
C MET A 12 -23.57 -52.46 -27.88
N TYR A 13 -24.36 -52.74 -26.81
CA TYR A 13 -25.80 -52.72 -26.38
C TYR A 13 -26.09 -53.94 -25.44
N PHE A 14 -27.09 -53.81 -24.54
CA PHE A 14 -27.80 -54.85 -23.72
C PHE A 14 -27.41 -55.19 -22.24
N GLN A 15 -28.36 -54.89 -21.33
CA GLN A 15 -29.12 -55.82 -20.44
C GLN A 15 -28.99 -55.78 -18.89
N GLU A 16 -30.11 -56.16 -18.26
CA GLU A 16 -30.53 -56.05 -16.84
C GLU A 16 -29.94 -57.10 -15.85
N LYS A 17 -29.94 -56.82 -14.53
CA LYS A 17 -30.92 -57.42 -13.56
C LYS A 17 -30.76 -57.03 -12.07
N ARG A 18 -31.90 -57.17 -11.35
CA ARG A 18 -32.17 -56.93 -9.91
C ARG A 18 -31.46 -57.94 -8.97
N LYS A 19 -31.21 -57.59 -7.68
CA LYS A 19 -31.98 -58.12 -6.48
C LYS A 19 -31.37 -57.86 -5.07
N ILE A 20 -32.28 -57.77 -4.08
CA ILE A 20 -32.19 -58.13 -2.62
C ILE A 20 -31.64 -57.11 -1.59
N MET A 21 -32.50 -56.80 -0.61
CA MET A 21 -32.19 -56.56 0.82
C MET A 21 -32.82 -57.70 1.65
N PRO A 22 -32.33 -58.03 2.87
CA PRO A 22 -33.08 -57.60 4.06
C PRO A 22 -32.27 -57.30 5.36
N ARG A 23 -32.96 -56.61 6.28
CA ARG A 23 -32.75 -56.46 7.76
C ARG A 23 -32.44 -57.79 8.48
N LYS A 24 -31.92 -57.90 9.73
CA LYS A 24 -31.64 -56.99 10.88
C LYS A 24 -30.82 -57.79 11.93
N GLN A 25 -29.96 -57.17 12.76
CA GLN A 25 -29.90 -57.37 14.23
C GLN A 25 -28.83 -56.46 14.90
N TYR A 26 -28.89 -56.31 16.23
CA TYR A 26 -28.34 -55.19 16.99
C TYR A 26 -27.11 -55.57 17.84
N ALA A 27 -26.12 -54.66 17.96
CA ALA A 27 -25.20 -54.58 19.10
C ALA A 27 -24.61 -53.15 19.22
N CYS A 28 -24.30 -52.75 20.46
CA CYS A 28 -23.90 -51.41 20.88
C CYS A 28 -22.82 -50.71 20.02
N MET A 29 -23.01 -49.41 19.76
CA MET A 29 -21.93 -48.52 19.33
C MET A 29 -21.68 -47.44 20.38
N LEU A 30 -20.40 -47.29 20.72
CA LEU A 30 -19.86 -46.28 21.62
C LEU A 30 -20.03 -44.89 20.98
N VAL A 31 -20.67 -43.94 21.65
CA VAL A 31 -20.69 -42.54 21.19
C VAL A 31 -19.34 -41.91 21.54
N VAL A 32 -18.39 -42.02 20.61
CA VAL A 32 -17.20 -41.17 20.61
C VAL A 32 -17.57 -39.89 19.88
N VAL A 33 -17.73 -38.79 20.61
CA VAL A 33 -17.77 -37.45 20.01
C VAL A 33 -16.35 -37.13 19.57
N ILE A 34 -16.02 -37.44 18.32
CA ILE A 34 -14.80 -36.94 17.69
C ILE A 34 -15.07 -35.48 17.35
N PHE A 35 -14.45 -34.56 18.10
CA PHE A 35 -14.23 -33.21 17.61
C PHE A 35 -13.32 -33.32 16.38
N ILE A 36 -13.89 -33.18 15.19
CA ILE A 36 -13.11 -32.88 13.99
C ILE A 36 -12.65 -31.44 14.13
N VAL A 37 -11.51 -31.25 14.80
CA VAL A 37 -10.72 -30.04 14.61
C VAL A 37 -10.21 -30.12 13.16
N PRO A 38 -10.51 -29.14 12.29
CA PRO A 38 -9.90 -29.11 10.96
C PRO A 38 -8.40 -28.85 11.14
N VAL A 39 -7.60 -29.92 11.04
CA VAL A 39 -6.16 -29.79 10.82
C VAL A 39 -6.00 -29.22 9.42
N CYS A 40 -5.84 -27.91 9.33
CA CYS A 40 -5.48 -27.26 8.08
C CYS A 40 -4.09 -27.78 7.68
N PRO A 41 -3.92 -28.46 6.53
CA PRO A 41 -2.58 -28.79 6.05
C PRO A 41 -1.85 -27.49 5.73
N SER A 42 -0.56 -27.45 6.04
CA SER A 42 0.32 -26.33 5.69
C SER A 42 0.55 -26.27 4.17
N SER A 43 -0.45 -25.78 3.44
CA SER A 43 -0.28 -25.27 2.09
C SER A 43 0.59 -24.04 2.16
N GLY A 44 1.77 -24.09 1.55
CA GLY A 44 2.61 -22.91 1.41
C GLY A 44 1.83 -21.80 0.72
N LEU A 45 1.77 -20.63 1.36
CA LEU A 45 1.40 -19.39 0.69
C LEU A 45 2.52 -19.05 -0.31
N THR A 46 2.46 -19.64 -1.50
CA THR A 46 2.82 -18.88 -2.69
C THR A 46 1.81 -17.75 -2.79
N ILE A 47 2.20 -16.60 -2.21
CA ILE A 47 1.64 -15.31 -2.58
C ILE A 47 1.75 -15.25 -4.10
N PRO A 48 0.65 -15.03 -4.85
CA PRO A 48 0.78 -14.75 -6.27
C PRO A 48 1.67 -13.50 -6.39
N GLU A 49 2.78 -13.60 -7.13
CA GLU A 49 3.41 -12.38 -7.62
C GLU A 49 2.32 -11.64 -8.41
N LEU A 50 1.84 -10.53 -7.85
CA LEU A 50 1.03 -9.58 -8.60
C LEU A 50 1.79 -9.29 -9.90
N PRO A 51 1.12 -9.14 -11.05
CA PRO A 51 1.79 -8.73 -12.28
C PRO A 51 2.57 -7.46 -11.96
N GLN A 52 3.90 -7.57 -11.91
CA GLN A 52 4.72 -6.47 -11.45
C GLN A 52 4.77 -5.49 -12.62
N ASP A 53 4.02 -4.40 -12.49
CA ASP A 53 3.92 -3.39 -13.52
C ASP A 53 5.33 -2.84 -13.80
N ASP A 54 5.82 -3.10 -15.01
CA ASP A 54 7.15 -2.69 -15.45
C ASP A 54 7.26 -1.16 -15.66
N SER A 55 6.17 -0.40 -15.50
CA SER A 55 6.16 1.07 -15.55
C SER A 55 6.47 1.76 -14.21
N VAL A 56 6.45 1.05 -13.08
CA VAL A 56 6.68 1.67 -11.76
C VAL A 56 8.17 1.98 -11.56
N LYS A 57 8.51 3.27 -11.61
CA LYS A 57 9.84 3.79 -11.23
C LYS A 57 10.23 3.29 -9.83
N PRO A 58 11.51 2.98 -9.55
CA PRO A 58 11.96 2.64 -8.21
C PRO A 58 11.63 3.76 -7.22
N VAL A 59 11.25 3.41 -5.99
CA VAL A 59 10.91 4.40 -4.97
C VAL A 59 12.19 5.02 -4.40
N ARG A 60 12.33 6.34 -4.52
CA ARG A 60 13.43 7.11 -3.92
C ARG A 60 13.28 7.19 -2.40
N ILE A 61 14.37 6.96 -1.67
CA ILE A 61 14.39 6.92 -0.21
C ILE A 61 15.24 8.06 0.34
N TYR A 62 14.63 8.87 1.20
CA TYR A 62 15.27 9.94 1.97
C TYR A 62 14.57 10.07 3.32
N GLY A 63 15.31 10.19 4.43
CA GLY A 63 14.75 10.35 5.79
C GLY A 63 13.86 9.21 6.32
N GLN A 64 13.66 8.14 5.55
CA GLN A 64 12.67 7.09 5.86
C GLN A 64 13.35 5.79 6.28
N ASP A 65 13.07 5.32 7.49
CA ASP A 65 13.49 3.99 7.94
C ASP A 65 12.63 2.88 7.30
N ILE A 66 13.13 2.33 6.19
CA ILE A 66 12.55 1.13 5.55
C ILE A 66 13.26 -0.17 5.95
N SER A 67 14.10 -0.18 6.99
CA SER A 67 14.89 -1.35 7.42
C SER A 67 14.05 -2.61 7.65
N ARG A 68 12.83 -2.47 8.20
CA ARG A 68 11.87 -3.57 8.37
C ARG A 68 11.40 -4.15 7.03
N SER A 69 11.15 -3.31 6.03
CA SER A 69 10.72 -3.72 4.69
C SER A 69 11.84 -4.48 3.97
N ILE A 70 13.08 -4.00 4.10
CA ILE A 70 14.28 -4.69 3.58
C ILE A 70 14.48 -6.04 4.28
N PHE A 71 14.38 -6.08 5.62
CA PHE A 71 14.48 -7.32 6.40
C PHE A 71 13.45 -8.38 5.93
N GLN A 72 12.21 -7.97 5.72
CA GLN A 72 11.13 -8.84 5.25
C GLN A 72 11.26 -9.22 3.77
N GLY A 73 11.92 -8.39 2.96
CA GLY A 73 12.15 -8.62 1.54
C GLY A 73 13.12 -9.76 1.23
N VAL A 74 13.99 -10.14 2.17
CA VAL A 74 14.98 -11.22 2.03
C VAL A 74 14.31 -12.60 2.13
N SER A 75 14.48 -13.40 1.09
CA SER A 75 13.82 -14.67 0.80
C SER A 75 14.77 -15.86 0.91
N GLN A 76 14.48 -16.76 1.86
CA GLN A 76 15.23 -18.00 2.06
C GLN A 76 15.22 -18.91 0.83
N ALA A 77 14.13 -18.89 0.04
CA ALA A 77 14.05 -19.69 -1.18
C ALA A 77 14.97 -19.16 -2.28
N LYS A 78 15.10 -17.82 -2.44
CA LYS A 78 16.02 -17.21 -3.40
C LYS A 78 17.48 -17.42 -2.96
N TYR A 79 17.77 -17.13 -1.69
CA TYR A 79 19.09 -17.37 -1.07
C TYR A 79 19.58 -18.82 -1.25
N PHE A 80 18.75 -19.82 -0.90
CA PHE A 80 19.04 -21.24 -1.17
C PHE A 80 19.29 -21.51 -2.66
N THR A 81 18.47 -20.95 -3.56
CA THR A 81 18.60 -21.16 -5.01
C THR A 81 19.93 -20.60 -5.54
N PHE A 82 20.39 -19.45 -5.03
CA PHE A 82 21.68 -18.88 -5.42
C PHE A 82 22.85 -19.77 -4.98
N ILE A 83 22.84 -20.23 -3.71
CA ILE A 83 23.85 -21.18 -3.19
C ILE A 83 23.89 -22.43 -4.07
N GLN A 84 22.73 -23.06 -4.32
CA GLN A 84 22.66 -24.25 -5.18
C GLN A 84 23.20 -23.99 -6.60
N LYS A 85 22.80 -22.89 -7.25
CA LYS A 85 23.17 -22.61 -8.65
C LYS A 85 24.65 -22.30 -8.83
N LEU A 86 25.27 -21.63 -7.86
CA LEU A 86 26.70 -21.36 -7.85
C LEU A 86 27.53 -22.65 -7.66
N THR A 87 27.01 -23.62 -6.91
CA THR A 87 27.78 -24.75 -6.38
C THR A 87 27.51 -26.08 -7.10
N GLU A 88 26.38 -26.22 -7.79
CA GLU A 88 26.02 -27.44 -8.56
C GLU A 88 27.00 -27.78 -9.70
N ASN A 89 27.84 -26.84 -10.10
CA ASN A 89 28.90 -27.02 -11.09
C ASN A 89 30.24 -27.51 -10.50
N GLY A 90 30.32 -27.71 -9.18
CA GLY A 90 31.49 -28.19 -8.47
C GLY A 90 32.57 -27.11 -8.20
N SER A 91 33.77 -27.56 -7.83
CA SER A 91 34.85 -26.71 -7.31
C SER A 91 35.28 -25.57 -8.24
N ARG A 92 35.23 -24.36 -7.69
CA ARG A 92 35.54 -23.08 -8.36
C ARG A 92 37.00 -22.69 -8.16
N SER A 93 37.90 -23.67 -8.10
CA SER A 93 39.32 -23.48 -7.79
C SER A 93 40.10 -22.56 -8.73
N THR A 94 41.05 -21.87 -8.12
CA THR A 94 41.97 -20.89 -8.69
C THR A 94 43.41 -21.34 -8.47
N SER A 95 44.37 -20.79 -9.21
CA SER A 95 45.80 -20.98 -8.89
C SER A 95 46.69 -19.85 -9.37
N LEU A 96 47.70 -19.54 -8.56
CA LEU A 96 48.72 -18.53 -8.84
C LEU A 96 49.45 -18.83 -10.16
N GLY A 97 49.57 -17.81 -11.00
CA GLY A 97 50.23 -17.88 -12.30
C GLY A 97 50.34 -16.51 -12.93
N ASN A 98 51.00 -16.42 -14.10
CA ASN A 98 50.98 -15.22 -14.93
C ASN A 98 50.71 -15.62 -16.39
N PRO A 99 49.46 -15.54 -16.88
CA PRO A 99 48.26 -15.16 -16.13
C PRO A 99 47.85 -16.22 -15.07
N PRO A 100 47.03 -15.85 -14.06
CA PRO A 100 46.39 -16.82 -13.17
C PRO A 100 45.53 -17.84 -13.94
N HIS A 101 45.32 -19.01 -13.33
CA HIS A 101 44.47 -20.05 -13.92
C HIS A 101 43.20 -20.26 -13.09
N PHE A 102 42.07 -20.40 -13.77
CA PHE A 102 40.74 -20.55 -13.17
C PHE A 102 40.10 -21.86 -13.66
N SER A 103 39.39 -22.58 -12.79
CA SER A 103 38.59 -23.74 -13.21
C SER A 103 37.45 -23.32 -14.16
N ALA A 104 36.93 -24.25 -14.95
CA ALA A 104 35.77 -23.98 -15.80
C ALA A 104 34.53 -23.56 -14.98
N ALA A 105 34.38 -24.10 -13.77
CA ALA A 105 33.32 -23.72 -12.84
C ALA A 105 33.54 -22.30 -12.27
N ASN A 106 34.78 -21.90 -11.97
CA ASN A 106 35.11 -20.53 -11.56
C ASN A 106 34.75 -19.50 -12.65
N VAL A 107 35.13 -19.78 -13.90
CA VAL A 107 34.81 -18.90 -15.05
C VAL A 107 33.30 -18.83 -15.28
N HIS A 108 32.58 -19.95 -15.11
CA HIS A 108 31.12 -19.97 -15.20
C HIS A 108 30.47 -19.18 -14.07
N ALA A 109 30.91 -19.37 -12.83
CA ALA A 109 30.43 -18.65 -11.65
C ALA A 109 30.56 -17.13 -11.81
N ARG A 110 31.74 -16.62 -12.19
CA ARG A 110 31.95 -15.19 -12.46
C ARG A 110 30.96 -14.61 -13.46
N ASN A 111 30.78 -15.29 -14.60
CA ASN A 111 29.85 -14.85 -15.63
C ASN A 111 28.41 -14.88 -15.13
N TRP A 112 28.01 -15.97 -14.45
CA TRP A 112 26.67 -16.12 -13.88
C TRP A 112 26.36 -15.05 -12.83
N ILE A 113 27.29 -14.75 -11.92
CA ILE A 113 27.13 -13.67 -10.93
C ILE A 113 26.90 -12.32 -11.62
N SER A 114 27.66 -12.03 -12.68
CA SER A 114 27.51 -10.80 -13.47
C SER A 114 26.11 -10.72 -14.09
N GLU A 115 25.68 -11.79 -14.77
CA GLU A 115 24.34 -11.91 -15.37
C GLU A 115 23.22 -11.82 -14.31
N GLN A 116 23.44 -12.32 -13.09
CA GLN A 116 22.46 -12.20 -12.00
C GLN A 116 22.38 -10.78 -11.45
N LEU A 117 23.50 -10.06 -11.26
CA LEU A 117 23.47 -8.68 -10.76
C LEU A 117 22.69 -7.75 -11.71
N GLU A 118 22.91 -7.87 -13.01
CA GLU A 118 22.15 -7.14 -14.04
C GLU A 118 20.66 -7.56 -14.03
N ALA A 119 20.37 -8.87 -14.09
CA ALA A 119 18.99 -9.34 -14.21
C ALA A 119 18.13 -9.10 -12.95
N LEU A 120 18.70 -9.23 -11.75
CA LEU A 120 17.98 -9.03 -10.48
C LEU A 120 17.66 -7.56 -10.20
N SER A 121 18.37 -6.63 -10.86
CA SER A 121 18.22 -5.19 -10.70
C SER A 121 17.47 -4.50 -11.84
N LYS A 122 16.96 -5.27 -12.82
CA LYS A 122 16.43 -4.74 -14.10
C LYS A 122 17.44 -3.80 -14.79
N GLU A 123 18.70 -4.26 -14.91
CA GLU A 123 19.81 -3.54 -15.55
C GLU A 123 20.25 -2.24 -14.82
N ARG A 124 19.81 -2.01 -13.58
CA ARG A 124 20.27 -0.85 -12.76
C ARG A 124 21.64 -1.03 -12.12
N ILE A 125 22.13 -2.26 -11.93
CA ILE A 125 23.47 -2.50 -11.39
C ILE A 125 24.49 -2.53 -12.52
N GLU A 126 25.46 -1.62 -12.44
CA GLU A 126 26.62 -1.54 -13.33
C GLU A 126 27.68 -2.56 -12.91
N VAL A 127 27.98 -3.55 -13.76
CA VAL A 127 28.93 -4.62 -13.42
C VAL A 127 30.30 -4.41 -14.07
N GLU A 128 31.37 -4.44 -13.26
CA GLU A 128 32.77 -4.43 -13.70
C GLU A 128 33.52 -5.69 -13.23
N ILE A 129 34.45 -6.17 -14.06
CA ILE A 129 35.36 -7.28 -13.74
C ILE A 129 36.77 -6.73 -13.49
N LEU A 130 37.20 -6.73 -12.24
CA LEU A 130 38.43 -6.07 -11.80
C LEU A 130 39.61 -7.03 -11.57
N GLY A 131 40.82 -6.45 -11.57
CA GLY A 131 42.07 -7.16 -11.30
C GLY A 131 42.50 -8.18 -12.35
N ASN A 132 43.59 -8.90 -12.08
CA ASN A 132 43.99 -10.08 -12.84
C ASN A 132 43.19 -11.31 -12.42
N HIS A 133 42.77 -11.37 -11.14
CA HIS A 133 41.99 -12.47 -10.58
C HIS A 133 40.50 -12.42 -10.91
N LYS A 134 39.99 -11.32 -11.51
CA LYS A 134 38.63 -11.24 -12.08
C LYS A 134 37.49 -11.24 -11.06
N SER A 135 37.72 -10.64 -9.89
CA SER A 135 36.65 -10.27 -8.96
C SER A 135 35.53 -9.51 -9.68
N VAL A 136 34.27 -9.79 -9.30
CA VAL A 136 33.08 -9.12 -9.83
C VAL A 136 32.70 -7.99 -8.89
N VAL A 137 32.41 -6.80 -9.43
CA VAL A 137 31.90 -5.67 -8.66
C VAL A 137 30.66 -5.13 -9.37
N GLY A 138 29.51 -5.18 -8.70
CA GLY A 138 28.28 -4.53 -9.15
C GLY A 138 28.01 -3.25 -8.35
N ARG A 139 27.97 -2.09 -9.02
CA ARG A 139 27.57 -0.81 -8.43
C ARG A 139 26.09 -0.57 -8.68
N LEU A 140 25.27 -0.46 -7.64
CA LEU A 140 23.94 0.16 -7.73
C LEU A 140 24.13 1.66 -7.51
N PRO A 141 23.87 2.53 -8.51
CA PRO A 141 24.07 3.96 -8.35
C PRO A 141 23.11 4.57 -7.32
N GLY A 142 23.66 5.41 -6.44
CA GLY A 142 22.89 6.34 -5.62
C GLY A 142 22.43 7.56 -6.43
N TYR A 143 21.62 8.42 -5.80
CA TYR A 143 21.16 9.68 -6.43
C TYR A 143 21.97 10.92 -6.02
N LEU A 144 22.88 10.82 -5.06
CA LEU A 144 23.76 11.92 -4.69
C LEU A 144 24.86 12.13 -5.74
N PRO A 145 25.44 13.35 -5.83
CA PRO A 145 26.61 13.62 -6.65
C PRO A 145 27.84 12.77 -6.29
N ASP A 146 28.76 12.62 -7.25
CA ASP A 146 30.03 11.92 -7.08
C ASP A 146 30.84 12.46 -5.89
N GLY A 147 31.40 11.55 -5.07
CA GLY A 147 32.25 11.87 -3.93
C GLY A 147 31.63 11.56 -2.56
N ALA A 148 30.34 11.21 -2.50
CA ALA A 148 29.75 10.60 -1.32
C ALA A 148 30.35 9.20 -1.05
N PRO A 149 30.49 8.77 0.22
CA PRO A 149 31.06 7.47 0.56
C PRO A 149 30.07 6.33 0.26
N VAL A 150 30.57 5.12 0.04
CA VAL A 150 29.73 3.99 -0.43
C VAL A 150 29.45 2.96 0.66
N LEU A 151 28.33 2.24 0.54
CA LEU A 151 28.10 1.01 1.32
C LEU A 151 28.56 -0.20 0.51
N MET A 152 29.24 -1.16 1.14
CA MET A 152 29.72 -2.36 0.45
C MET A 152 29.32 -3.65 1.17
N VAL A 153 28.96 -4.67 0.39
CA VAL A 153 28.78 -6.05 0.86
C VAL A 153 29.50 -7.01 -0.08
N GLY A 154 30.13 -8.05 0.47
CA GLY A 154 30.94 -8.98 -0.30
C GLY A 154 31.13 -10.35 0.32
N GLY A 155 31.53 -11.29 -0.51
CA GLY A 155 31.91 -12.68 -0.21
C GLY A 155 32.68 -13.26 -1.40
N HIS A 156 33.29 -14.44 -1.29
CA HIS A 156 34.16 -14.98 -2.35
C HIS A 156 33.50 -16.09 -3.17
N TYR A 157 33.78 -16.11 -4.47
CA TYR A 157 33.19 -17.06 -5.40
C TYR A 157 34.14 -18.17 -5.86
N ASP A 158 35.39 -18.24 -5.40
CA ASP A 158 36.17 -19.48 -5.55
C ASP A 158 35.84 -20.54 -4.49
N SER A 159 36.62 -21.62 -4.49
CA SER A 159 36.63 -22.68 -3.47
C SER A 159 37.86 -23.57 -3.68
N VAL A 160 38.34 -24.25 -2.63
CA VAL A 160 39.47 -25.17 -2.74
C VAL A 160 39.25 -26.29 -3.78
N PRO A 161 40.32 -26.84 -4.37
CA PRO A 161 40.23 -27.96 -5.31
C PRO A 161 39.52 -29.19 -4.72
N GLY A 162 38.29 -29.43 -5.19
CA GLY A 162 37.46 -30.59 -4.81
C GLY A 162 36.26 -30.27 -3.92
N ALA A 163 36.21 -29.09 -3.31
CA ALA A 163 35.04 -28.62 -2.55
C ALA A 163 34.06 -27.86 -3.45
N PRO A 164 32.76 -28.20 -3.48
CA PRO A 164 31.75 -27.40 -4.19
C PRO A 164 31.50 -26.04 -3.54
N GLY A 165 31.82 -25.85 -2.25
CA GLY A 165 31.91 -24.54 -1.61
C GLY A 165 30.55 -23.85 -1.44
N ALA A 166 29.60 -24.50 -0.77
CA ALA A 166 28.23 -24.03 -0.57
C ALA A 166 28.06 -23.23 0.73
N ASN A 167 28.71 -23.63 1.82
CA ASN A 167 28.97 -22.74 2.96
C ASN A 167 30.09 -21.76 2.62
N ASP A 168 31.17 -22.27 1.99
CA ASP A 168 32.46 -21.60 1.81
C ASP A 168 32.83 -21.36 0.32
N ASP A 169 32.58 -20.18 -0.25
CA ASP A 169 31.67 -19.13 0.25
C ASP A 169 30.48 -18.93 -0.70
N GLY A 170 29.73 -20.03 -0.90
CA GLY A 170 28.42 -19.93 -1.52
C GLY A 170 27.47 -18.99 -0.78
N THR A 171 27.67 -18.80 0.54
CA THR A 171 26.79 -17.99 1.38
C THR A 171 26.95 -16.49 1.16
N GLY A 172 28.17 -15.95 1.17
CA GLY A 172 28.45 -14.55 0.93
C GLY A 172 28.06 -14.13 -0.48
N VAL A 173 28.38 -14.94 -1.50
CA VAL A 173 27.90 -14.67 -2.88
C VAL A 173 26.38 -14.67 -2.97
N ALA A 174 25.69 -15.60 -2.29
CA ALA A 174 24.22 -15.60 -2.25
C ALA A 174 23.65 -14.42 -1.46
N ALA A 175 24.36 -13.92 -0.45
CA ALA A 175 23.99 -12.72 0.31
C ALA A 175 24.10 -11.48 -0.56
N VAL A 176 25.20 -11.35 -1.32
CA VAL A 176 25.43 -10.28 -2.29
C VAL A 176 24.31 -10.24 -3.34
N LEU A 177 23.96 -11.38 -3.95
CA LEU A 177 22.89 -11.47 -4.95
C LEU A 177 21.50 -11.21 -4.36
N GLU A 178 21.21 -11.71 -3.16
CA GLU A 178 19.90 -11.54 -2.53
C GLU A 178 19.68 -10.11 -2.02
N LEU A 179 20.73 -9.45 -1.51
CA LEU A 179 20.69 -8.03 -1.18
C LEU A 179 20.58 -7.18 -2.45
N ALA A 180 21.32 -7.50 -3.52
CA ALA A 180 21.16 -6.82 -4.82
C ALA A 180 19.70 -6.87 -5.33
N ARG A 181 19.01 -8.01 -5.19
CA ARG A 181 17.60 -8.19 -5.56
C ARG A 181 16.62 -7.39 -4.68
N VAL A 182 16.95 -7.13 -3.42
CA VAL A 182 16.07 -6.41 -2.48
C VAL A 182 16.31 -4.90 -2.53
N MET A 183 17.58 -4.48 -2.56
CA MET A 183 17.98 -3.07 -2.52
C MET A 183 17.74 -2.35 -3.86
N SER A 184 17.90 -3.03 -5.01
CA SER A 184 17.71 -2.42 -6.35
C SER A 184 16.27 -1.99 -6.69
N LYS A 185 15.30 -2.31 -5.82
CA LYS A 185 13.91 -1.86 -5.89
C LYS A 185 13.71 -0.39 -5.51
N TYR A 186 14.73 0.23 -4.93
CA TYR A 186 14.70 1.57 -4.36
C TYR A 186 15.81 2.42 -4.97
N GLU A 187 15.69 3.74 -4.89
CA GLU A 187 16.81 4.67 -5.12
C GLU A 187 17.34 5.13 -3.78
N TRP A 188 18.65 5.00 -3.60
CA TRP A 188 19.33 5.25 -2.34
C TRP A 188 20.17 6.52 -2.45
N PRO A 189 20.41 7.24 -1.33
CA PRO A 189 21.33 8.37 -1.34
C PRO A 189 22.72 7.93 -1.81
N LEU A 190 23.27 6.88 -1.19
CA LEU A 190 24.61 6.38 -1.49
C LEU A 190 24.61 5.27 -2.53
N ASP A 191 25.72 5.17 -3.25
CA ASP A 191 26.09 3.98 -4.02
C ASP A 191 26.15 2.73 -3.12
N ILE A 192 25.71 1.60 -3.66
CA ILE A 192 25.84 0.30 -3.01
C ILE A 192 26.66 -0.65 -3.89
N TYR A 193 27.76 -1.15 -3.33
CA TYR A 193 28.69 -2.06 -3.99
C TYR A 193 28.43 -3.52 -3.57
N PHE A 194 28.07 -4.33 -4.56
CA PHE A 194 27.79 -5.76 -4.47
C PHE A 194 28.98 -6.54 -5.06
N CYS A 195 29.84 -7.07 -4.19
CA CYS A 195 31.14 -7.60 -4.62
C CYS A 195 31.23 -9.12 -4.48
N ALA A 196 31.79 -9.80 -5.49
CA ALA A 196 32.15 -11.21 -5.41
C ALA A 196 33.64 -11.36 -5.68
N TRP A 197 34.41 -11.68 -4.64
CA TRP A 197 35.86 -11.81 -4.70
C TRP A 197 36.28 -13.13 -5.34
N ASN A 198 37.46 -13.15 -5.96
CA ASN A 198 38.04 -14.37 -6.50
C ASN A 198 39.42 -14.60 -5.91
N SER A 199 39.85 -15.85 -5.81
CA SER A 199 41.18 -16.20 -5.32
C SER A 199 41.42 -15.79 -3.86
N GLU A 200 40.37 -15.87 -3.04
CA GLU A 200 40.45 -15.76 -1.58
C GLU A 200 41.36 -16.89 -1.05
N GLU A 201 41.03 -18.11 -1.46
CA GLU A 201 41.55 -19.41 -1.00
C GLU A 201 43.06 -19.62 -1.22
N ILE A 202 43.67 -18.73 -2.00
CA ILE A 202 45.11 -18.72 -2.31
C ILE A 202 45.84 -17.49 -1.75
N GLY A 203 45.19 -16.73 -0.87
CA GLY A 203 45.76 -15.64 -0.09
C GLY A 203 45.16 -14.25 -0.36
N LEU A 204 43.82 -14.14 -0.40
CA LEU A 204 43.07 -12.87 -0.51
C LEU A 204 43.41 -12.02 -1.76
N VAL A 205 43.93 -12.64 -2.82
CA VAL A 205 44.61 -11.87 -3.88
C VAL A 205 43.66 -11.08 -4.78
N GLY A 206 42.40 -11.52 -4.94
CA GLY A 206 41.42 -10.77 -5.74
C GLY A 206 40.74 -9.63 -4.99
N SER A 207 40.54 -9.72 -3.68
CA SER A 207 40.11 -8.58 -2.87
C SER A 207 41.24 -7.57 -2.68
N GLY A 208 42.48 -8.03 -2.48
CA GLY A 208 43.66 -7.16 -2.45
C GLY A 208 43.86 -6.36 -3.73
N GLU A 209 43.68 -6.99 -4.91
CA GLU A 209 43.69 -6.25 -6.19
C GLU A 209 42.56 -5.20 -6.28
N VAL A 210 41.36 -5.48 -5.77
CA VAL A 210 40.24 -4.51 -5.85
C VAL A 210 40.35 -3.40 -4.82
N ALA A 211 40.74 -3.69 -3.57
CA ALA A 211 40.96 -2.68 -2.54
C ALA A 211 41.99 -1.63 -3.00
N ASN A 212 43.08 -2.06 -3.64
CA ASN A 212 44.06 -1.15 -4.23
C ASN A 212 43.49 -0.36 -5.42
N ILE A 213 42.63 -0.96 -6.26
CA ILE A 213 41.96 -0.25 -7.36
C ILE A 213 40.97 0.80 -6.82
N PHE A 214 40.29 0.53 -5.70
CA PHE A 214 39.34 1.46 -5.08
C PHE A 214 40.08 2.66 -4.46
N GLU A 215 41.20 2.44 -3.77
CA GLU A 215 42.08 3.51 -3.27
C GLU A 215 42.56 4.41 -4.43
N LEU A 216 43.09 3.81 -5.50
CA LEU A 216 43.55 4.54 -6.69
C LEU A 216 42.44 5.28 -7.45
N ARG A 217 41.17 4.89 -7.26
CA ARG A 217 39.99 5.57 -7.80
C ARG A 217 39.42 6.62 -6.84
N GLY A 218 39.87 6.68 -5.59
CA GLY A 218 39.32 7.56 -4.56
C GLY A 218 37.93 7.14 -4.09
N ILE A 219 37.59 5.85 -4.16
CA ILE A 219 36.32 5.32 -3.63
C ILE A 219 36.44 5.20 -2.11
N ASP A 220 35.72 6.06 -1.39
CA ASP A 220 35.59 5.97 0.07
C ASP A 220 34.46 5.00 0.45
N ILE A 221 34.64 4.27 1.55
CA ILE A 221 33.74 3.21 2.00
C ILE A 221 33.25 3.54 3.41
N LEU A 222 31.99 3.99 3.51
CA LEU A 222 31.34 4.30 4.79
C LEU A 222 31.33 3.06 5.69
N THR A 223 31.02 1.89 5.14
CA THR A 223 31.15 0.61 5.82
C THR A 223 31.12 -0.58 4.86
N TYR A 224 31.87 -1.64 5.20
CA TYR A 224 31.96 -2.89 4.45
C TYR A 224 31.54 -4.09 5.31
N TRP A 225 30.53 -4.85 4.87
CA TRP A 225 30.22 -6.18 5.41
C TRP A 225 30.81 -7.28 4.54
N ASN A 226 31.90 -7.90 5.01
CA ASN A 226 32.37 -9.17 4.47
C ASN A 226 31.55 -10.30 5.09
N ILE A 227 30.98 -11.14 4.25
CA ILE A 227 30.16 -12.31 4.63
C ILE A 227 30.89 -13.53 4.10
N ASP A 228 31.15 -14.48 4.99
CA ASP A 228 31.93 -15.68 4.70
C ASP A 228 31.45 -16.74 5.69
N MET A 229 30.90 -17.85 5.19
CA MET A 229 30.27 -18.95 5.96
C MET A 229 29.15 -18.50 6.93
N LEU A 230 27.91 -18.92 6.67
CA LEU A 230 26.74 -18.59 7.50
C LEU A 230 25.82 -19.77 7.84
N LEU A 231 26.10 -21.00 7.39
CA LEU A 231 25.14 -22.11 7.47
C LEU A 231 25.27 -22.98 8.72
N VAL A 232 26.40 -23.02 9.42
CA VAL A 232 26.60 -23.89 10.60
C VAL A 232 26.60 -23.07 11.89
N GLU A 233 25.53 -23.17 12.68
CA GLU A 233 25.44 -22.54 14.00
C GLU A 233 26.02 -23.45 15.11
N ASP A 234 26.64 -22.90 16.15
CA ASP A 234 26.85 -23.68 17.38
C ASP A 234 25.50 -23.86 18.07
N GLU A 235 24.91 -25.05 17.94
CA GLU A 235 23.62 -25.41 18.55
C GLU A 235 23.57 -25.16 20.08
N ASN A 236 24.71 -25.17 20.77
CA ASN A 236 24.82 -25.04 22.23
C ASN A 236 24.87 -23.60 22.72
N ALA A 237 25.16 -22.63 21.84
CA ALA A 237 25.18 -21.22 22.16
C ALA A 237 23.79 -20.69 22.62
N PRO A 238 23.71 -19.48 23.19
CA PRO A 238 22.45 -18.73 23.25
C PRO A 238 21.92 -18.41 21.84
N VAL A 239 20.62 -18.13 21.75
CA VAL A 239 20.00 -17.72 20.47
C VAL A 239 20.65 -16.43 19.94
N ASP A 240 21.01 -15.48 20.80
CA ASP A 240 21.68 -14.22 20.40
C ASP A 240 23.18 -14.35 20.14
N GLU A 241 23.67 -15.58 19.94
CA GLU A 241 25.05 -15.89 19.62
C GLU A 241 25.21 -16.87 18.44
N ARG A 242 24.19 -17.02 17.59
CA ARG A 242 24.23 -17.94 16.43
C ARG A 242 25.04 -17.43 15.25
N VAL A 243 25.18 -16.12 15.08
CA VAL A 243 26.08 -15.51 14.08
C VAL A 243 26.94 -14.45 14.75
N LEU A 244 28.21 -14.43 14.38
CA LEU A 244 29.21 -13.50 14.85
C LEU A 244 29.29 -12.32 13.88
N MET A 245 29.20 -11.10 14.40
CA MET A 245 29.45 -9.86 13.67
C MET A 245 30.70 -9.24 14.29
N VAL A 246 31.85 -9.59 13.74
CA VAL A 246 33.17 -9.19 14.24
C VAL A 246 33.51 -7.81 13.69
N HIS A 247 34.04 -6.94 14.54
CA HIS A 247 34.30 -5.53 14.23
C HIS A 247 35.61 -5.04 14.85
N ASN A 248 36.07 -3.86 14.45
CA ASN A 248 37.11 -3.11 15.14
C ASN A 248 36.49 -1.91 15.91
N ASP A 249 37.31 -0.98 16.41
CA ASP A 249 36.79 0.20 17.14
C ASP A 249 35.94 1.12 16.25
N HIS A 250 36.34 1.30 14.98
CA HIS A 250 35.64 2.15 14.02
C HIS A 250 34.30 1.52 13.59
N SER A 251 34.29 0.24 13.21
CA SER A 251 33.08 -0.45 12.70
C SER A 251 32.12 -0.96 13.77
N MET A 252 32.42 -0.79 15.07
CA MET A 252 31.58 -1.25 16.20
C MET A 252 30.12 -0.81 16.08
N LYS A 253 29.89 0.46 15.70
CA LYS A 253 28.54 1.06 15.54
C LYS A 253 27.69 0.28 14.52
N PHE A 254 28.21 0.00 13.33
CA PHE A 254 27.50 -0.78 12.30
C PHE A 254 27.23 -2.23 12.73
N ALA A 255 28.14 -2.83 13.51
CA ALA A 255 27.93 -4.16 14.09
C ALA A 255 26.77 -4.16 15.09
N GLN A 256 26.67 -3.11 15.90
CA GLN A 256 25.57 -2.87 16.83
C GLN A 256 24.25 -2.58 16.11
N VAL A 257 24.25 -1.85 15.00
CA VAL A 257 23.04 -1.67 14.15
C VAL A 257 22.59 -3.04 13.60
N SER A 258 23.49 -3.84 13.03
CA SER A 258 23.16 -5.19 12.54
C SER A 258 22.57 -6.09 13.65
N ARG A 259 23.11 -6.01 14.88
CA ARG A 259 22.55 -6.68 16.06
C ARG A 259 21.18 -6.12 16.47
N ALA A 260 21.00 -4.81 16.40
CA ALA A 260 19.73 -4.15 16.70
C ALA A 260 18.64 -4.56 15.71
N MET A 261 18.92 -4.59 14.41
CA MET A 261 17.97 -5.05 13.39
C MET A 261 17.56 -6.51 13.63
N SER A 262 18.52 -7.38 13.91
CA SER A 262 18.26 -8.78 14.26
C SER A 262 17.32 -8.90 15.47
N LYS A 263 17.56 -8.13 16.54
CA LYS A 263 16.71 -8.09 17.75
C LYS A 263 15.31 -7.55 17.44
N ASN A 264 15.25 -6.36 16.84
CA ASN A 264 14.04 -5.55 16.70
C ASN A 264 13.03 -6.17 15.72
N PHE A 265 13.50 -7.04 14.82
CA PHE A 265 12.66 -7.83 13.92
C PHE A 265 12.48 -9.29 14.37
N GLY A 266 12.74 -9.55 15.65
CA GLY A 266 12.27 -10.73 16.38
C GLY A 266 13.11 -11.99 16.20
N ARG A 267 14.34 -11.89 15.68
CA ARG A 267 15.25 -13.04 15.53
C ARG A 267 16.27 -13.13 16.64
N ASN A 268 16.87 -12.00 16.99
CA ASN A 268 17.85 -11.87 18.06
C ASN A 268 18.96 -12.93 17.95
N LEU A 269 19.67 -12.96 16.80
CA LEU A 269 20.64 -14.02 16.49
C LEU A 269 22.12 -13.59 16.47
N VAL A 270 22.37 -12.28 16.39
CA VAL A 270 23.70 -11.71 16.14
C VAL A 270 24.41 -11.32 17.44
N LYS A 271 25.66 -11.80 17.59
CA LYS A 271 26.61 -11.37 18.62
C LYS A 271 27.68 -10.49 18.01
N THR A 272 27.84 -9.29 18.54
CA THR A 272 28.97 -8.40 18.22
C THR A 272 30.23 -8.86 18.96
N LEU A 273 31.35 -9.00 18.26
CA LEU A 273 32.65 -9.33 18.85
C LEU A 273 33.72 -8.33 18.42
N MET A 274 34.59 -7.94 19.34
CA MET A 274 35.78 -7.16 19.00
C MET A 274 36.81 -8.07 18.31
N ASN A 275 37.56 -7.53 17.35
CA ASN A 275 38.52 -8.27 16.55
C ASN A 275 39.58 -9.06 17.36
N ASP A 276 40.03 -8.53 18.49
CA ASP A 276 40.97 -9.20 19.39
C ASP A 276 40.37 -10.42 20.14
N GLN A 277 39.04 -10.56 20.11
CA GLN A 277 38.29 -11.70 20.67
C GLN A 277 38.07 -12.82 19.65
N PHE A 278 38.40 -12.60 18.37
CA PHE A 278 38.11 -13.54 17.28
C PHE A 278 39.38 -13.93 16.51
N SER A 279 39.82 -15.18 16.69
CA SER A 279 41.07 -15.70 16.10
C SER A 279 41.08 -15.82 14.57
N GLY A 280 39.91 -15.70 13.93
CA GLY A 280 39.76 -15.67 12.48
C GLY A 280 39.83 -14.27 11.84
N TRP A 281 40.09 -13.20 12.61
CA TRP A 281 39.94 -11.82 12.13
C TRP A 281 40.74 -11.46 10.86
N SER A 282 41.83 -12.17 10.55
CA SER A 282 42.66 -11.91 9.36
C SER A 282 42.55 -13.00 8.29
N ARG A 283 41.44 -13.73 8.23
CA ARG A 283 41.30 -14.93 7.37
C ARG A 283 40.56 -14.73 6.05
N SER A 284 39.82 -13.64 5.87
CA SER A 284 38.93 -13.41 4.73
C SER A 284 39.09 -11.98 4.18
N ASP A 285 38.38 -11.66 3.11
CA ASP A 285 38.65 -10.52 2.22
C ASP A 285 38.56 -9.12 2.88
N HIS A 286 37.89 -8.94 4.03
CA HIS A 286 37.95 -7.69 4.80
C HIS A 286 39.36 -7.35 5.29
N ALA A 287 40.23 -8.35 5.45
CA ALA A 287 41.63 -8.13 5.81
C ALA A 287 42.42 -7.41 4.69
N SER A 288 42.01 -7.58 3.42
CA SER A 288 42.59 -6.84 2.29
C SER A 288 42.25 -5.35 2.37
N PHE A 289 40.98 -5.01 2.62
CA PHE A 289 40.54 -3.62 2.76
C PHE A 289 41.18 -2.92 3.96
N LEU A 290 41.32 -3.60 5.10
CA LEU A 290 42.10 -3.10 6.25
C LEU A 290 43.57 -2.83 5.91
N SER A 291 44.17 -3.66 5.03
CA SER A 291 45.58 -3.53 4.67
C SER A 291 45.83 -2.34 3.73
N GLU A 292 44.87 -1.98 2.88
CA GLU A 292 44.91 -0.78 2.04
C GLU A 292 44.46 0.50 2.78
N GLY A 293 43.90 0.38 4.00
CA GLY A 293 43.62 1.51 4.90
C GLY A 293 42.15 1.80 5.18
N TYR A 294 41.21 0.96 4.71
CA TYR A 294 39.78 1.12 5.01
C TYR A 294 39.47 0.67 6.44
N GLU A 295 38.92 1.58 7.25
CA GLU A 295 38.75 1.36 8.69
C GLU A 295 37.39 0.75 9.08
N ASN A 296 36.31 1.12 8.40
CA ASN A 296 34.94 0.70 8.73
C ASN A 296 34.58 -0.70 8.15
N VAL A 297 35.35 -1.75 8.43
CA VAL A 297 35.05 -3.11 7.95
C VAL A 297 34.48 -4.03 9.04
N LEU A 298 33.59 -4.93 8.64
CA LEU A 298 32.96 -5.96 9.46
C LEU A 298 33.17 -7.34 8.84
N PHE A 299 33.18 -8.35 9.70
CA PHE A 299 33.22 -9.76 9.31
C PHE A 299 32.03 -10.49 9.91
N ALA A 300 31.07 -10.86 9.06
CA ALA A 300 29.93 -11.69 9.40
C ALA A 300 30.29 -13.16 9.18
N PHE A 301 30.32 -13.93 10.26
CA PHE A 301 30.80 -15.31 10.29
C PHE A 301 29.90 -16.18 11.15
N GLU A 302 29.76 -17.44 10.79
CA GLU A 302 28.98 -18.42 11.56
C GLU A 302 29.58 -18.70 12.96
N SER A 303 28.75 -19.11 13.91
CA SER A 303 29.23 -19.49 15.26
C SER A 303 29.71 -20.94 15.36
N GLY A 304 29.33 -21.80 14.41
CA GLY A 304 29.49 -23.24 14.48
C GLY A 304 30.72 -23.83 13.78
N PHE A 305 31.66 -23.00 13.31
CA PHE A 305 32.84 -23.42 12.54
C PHE A 305 33.63 -24.61 13.15
N ASP A 306 33.79 -24.66 14.49
CA ASP A 306 34.44 -25.80 15.18
C ASP A 306 33.70 -27.15 14.99
N SER A 307 32.46 -27.11 14.50
CA SER A 307 31.60 -28.25 14.17
C SER A 307 31.36 -28.43 12.67
N ASP A 308 31.82 -27.53 11.79
CA ASP A 308 31.70 -27.71 10.34
C ASP A 308 32.69 -28.78 9.85
N THR A 309 32.18 -29.99 9.66
CA THR A 309 32.94 -31.12 9.12
C THR A 309 33.07 -31.13 7.59
N ALA A 310 32.43 -30.20 6.90
CA ALA A 310 32.39 -30.08 5.44
C ALA A 310 33.32 -28.99 4.89
N TYR A 311 33.75 -28.04 5.73
CA TYR A 311 34.75 -27.02 5.40
C TYR A 311 35.93 -27.60 4.59
N HIS A 312 36.24 -26.98 3.44
CA HIS A 312 37.26 -27.40 2.49
C HIS A 312 37.15 -28.86 1.97
N SER A 313 35.95 -29.46 2.01
CA SER A 313 35.71 -30.87 1.64
C SER A 313 34.69 -31.03 0.51
N SER A 314 34.62 -32.24 -0.05
CA SER A 314 33.64 -32.62 -1.08
C SER A 314 32.19 -32.67 -0.58
N GLU A 315 32.00 -32.57 0.73
CA GLU A 315 30.74 -32.63 1.46
C GLU A 315 30.16 -31.23 1.73
N ASP A 316 30.87 -30.17 1.34
CA ASP A 316 30.32 -28.82 1.27
C ASP A 316 29.41 -28.68 0.03
N THR A 317 28.21 -29.25 0.16
CA THR A 317 27.13 -29.19 -0.82
C THR A 317 25.91 -28.52 -0.22
N TRP A 318 25.13 -27.83 -1.07
CA TRP A 318 23.93 -27.10 -0.68
C TRP A 318 22.85 -27.96 0.02
N ASP A 319 22.91 -29.28 -0.10
CA ASP A 319 22.00 -30.25 0.52
C ASP A 319 22.57 -30.93 1.79
N ASN A 320 23.69 -30.44 2.32
CA ASN A 320 24.28 -30.93 3.58
C ASN A 320 23.31 -30.75 4.76
N PRO A 321 23.02 -31.81 5.55
CA PRO A 321 22.03 -31.77 6.63
C PRO A 321 22.44 -30.94 7.85
N LEU A 322 23.68 -30.44 7.93
CA LEU A 322 24.13 -29.52 8.99
C LEU A 322 23.67 -28.07 8.75
N TYR A 323 23.25 -27.71 7.52
CA TYR A 323 23.09 -26.33 7.11
C TYR A 323 21.73 -25.69 7.48
N ASN A 324 21.77 -24.66 8.32
CA ASN A 324 20.61 -23.86 8.72
C ASN A 324 20.45 -22.59 7.88
N TYR A 325 19.82 -22.76 6.72
CA TYR A 325 19.42 -21.66 5.83
C TYR A 325 18.51 -20.59 6.48
N THR A 326 17.86 -20.88 7.61
CA THR A 326 17.02 -19.88 8.30
C THR A 326 17.89 -18.86 9.02
N VAL A 327 18.93 -19.34 9.73
CA VAL A 327 19.90 -18.50 10.46
C VAL A 327 20.70 -17.65 9.47
N ALA A 328 21.25 -18.27 8.43
CA ALA A 328 21.97 -17.57 7.37
C ALA A 328 21.12 -16.46 6.73
N ARG A 329 19.87 -16.77 6.35
CA ARG A 329 18.96 -15.79 5.76
C ARG A 329 18.61 -14.67 6.72
N ASP A 330 18.28 -14.98 7.98
CA ASP A 330 17.94 -13.96 8.98
C ASP A 330 19.15 -13.06 9.32
N ALA A 331 20.39 -13.56 9.18
CA ALA A 331 21.61 -12.75 9.28
C ALA A 331 21.76 -11.79 8.10
N VAL A 332 21.63 -12.28 6.86
CA VAL A 332 21.65 -11.43 5.64
C VAL A 332 20.55 -10.37 5.67
N ALA A 333 19.35 -10.73 6.14
CA ALA A 333 18.26 -9.80 6.37
C ALA A 333 18.61 -8.71 7.40
N SER A 334 19.36 -9.06 8.45
CA SER A 334 19.84 -8.11 9.46
C SER A 334 20.90 -7.15 8.90
N ILE A 335 21.75 -7.61 7.98
CA ILE A 335 22.74 -6.77 7.28
C ILE A 335 22.05 -5.79 6.33
N GLY A 336 21.15 -6.27 5.45
CA GLY A 336 20.39 -5.39 4.55
C GLY A 336 19.56 -4.34 5.29
N ALA A 337 18.95 -4.73 6.40
CA ALA A 337 18.27 -3.80 7.30
C ALA A 337 19.22 -2.77 7.92
N SER A 338 20.45 -3.15 8.26
CA SER A 338 21.49 -2.25 8.79
C SER A 338 21.93 -1.22 7.75
N MET A 339 22.03 -1.61 6.48
CA MET A 339 22.32 -0.70 5.36
C MET A 339 21.19 0.33 5.19
N ALA A 340 19.94 -0.13 5.15
CA ALA A 340 18.76 0.73 5.03
C ALA A 340 18.60 1.70 6.21
N TYR A 341 18.84 1.21 7.44
CA TYR A 341 18.88 2.05 8.64
C TYR A 341 19.92 3.16 8.52
N THR A 342 21.13 2.83 8.06
CA THR A 342 22.24 3.78 7.89
C THR A 342 21.90 4.88 6.88
N MET A 343 21.10 4.58 5.85
CA MET A 343 20.70 5.53 4.81
C MET A 343 19.46 6.37 5.17
N ALA A 344 18.74 6.05 6.25
CA ALA A 344 17.53 6.74 6.70
C ALA A 344 17.79 8.09 7.40
N ARG A 345 18.92 8.76 7.13
CA ARG A 345 19.24 10.11 7.62
C ARG A 345 18.44 11.17 6.86
N ALA A 346 18.12 12.28 7.52
CA ALA A 346 17.49 13.46 6.92
C ALA A 346 17.97 14.75 7.57
N HIS A 347 18.12 15.80 6.75
CA HIS A 347 18.48 17.15 7.18
C HIS A 347 17.51 17.70 8.25
N GLU A 348 18.07 18.20 9.35
CA GLU A 348 17.39 18.76 10.52
C GLU A 348 16.40 17.82 11.25
N GLN A 349 16.37 16.53 10.90
CA GLN A 349 15.48 15.54 11.51
C GLN A 349 16.26 14.54 12.37
N LEU A 350 15.68 14.20 13.52
CA LEU A 350 16.18 13.09 14.34
C LEU A 350 15.83 11.76 13.68
N HIS A 351 16.77 10.82 13.70
CA HIS A 351 16.50 9.46 13.28
C HIS A 351 15.35 8.87 14.11
N THR A 352 14.33 8.34 13.43
CA THR A 352 13.03 7.99 14.03
C THR A 352 12.68 6.53 13.77
N ILE A 353 12.58 5.73 14.83
CA ILE A 353 12.21 4.30 14.77
C ILE A 353 10.82 4.10 15.37
N GLN A 354 9.95 3.41 14.62
CA GLN A 354 8.62 3.02 15.08
C GLN A 354 8.63 1.61 15.68
N TYR A 355 8.35 1.50 16.98
CA TYR A 355 8.11 0.23 17.68
C TYR A 355 6.61 0.05 17.93
N TYR A 356 5.99 -0.89 17.24
CA TYR A 356 4.63 -1.34 17.55
C TYR A 356 4.62 -2.84 17.83
N GLY A 357 3.66 -3.26 18.65
CA GLY A 357 3.55 -4.65 19.06
C GLY A 357 2.39 -4.91 20.01
N TYR A 358 2.32 -6.16 20.45
CA TYR A 358 1.32 -6.68 21.36
C TYR A 358 2.02 -7.60 22.36
N ILE A 359 1.75 -7.40 23.65
CA ILE A 359 2.43 -8.08 24.76
C ILE A 359 1.38 -8.84 25.56
N ARG A 360 1.60 -10.13 25.74
CA ARG A 360 0.74 -10.99 26.55
C ARG A 360 0.96 -10.76 28.05
N PRO A 361 -0.03 -11.08 28.92
CA PRO A 361 0.11 -11.02 30.36
C PRO A 361 1.41 -11.62 30.88
N SER A 362 2.09 -10.89 31.77
CA SER A 362 3.37 -11.28 32.38
C SER A 362 4.54 -11.56 31.40
N THR A 363 4.44 -11.14 30.14
CA THR A 363 5.54 -11.22 29.16
C THR A 363 6.17 -9.84 28.91
N HIS A 364 7.28 -9.82 28.17
CA HIS A 364 7.96 -8.60 27.75
C HIS A 364 8.50 -8.72 26.33
N LEU A 365 8.73 -7.57 25.70
CA LEU A 365 9.52 -7.43 24.48
C LEU A 365 10.74 -6.55 24.81
N SER A 366 11.87 -6.82 24.16
CA SER A 366 13.09 -5.99 24.27
C SER A 366 13.47 -5.50 22.88
N TYR A 367 13.68 -4.20 22.75
CA TYR A 367 14.25 -3.54 21.58
C TYR A 367 15.63 -3.01 21.89
N TYR A 368 16.52 -3.03 20.90
CA TYR A 368 17.82 -2.41 20.98
C TYR A 368 17.85 -1.08 20.22
N LEU A 369 18.49 -0.10 20.85
CA LEU A 369 18.75 1.24 20.33
C LEU A 369 20.28 1.36 20.19
N PRO A 370 20.84 1.23 18.97
CA PRO A 370 22.26 1.50 18.74
C PRO A 370 22.46 3.01 18.85
N ILE A 371 23.35 3.45 19.75
CA ILE A 371 23.66 4.87 19.95
C ILE A 371 25.11 5.12 19.58
N SER A 372 25.35 5.86 18.49
CA SER A 372 26.70 6.21 18.01
C SER A 372 27.26 7.49 18.65
N THR A 373 26.40 8.45 19.06
CA THR A 373 26.83 9.72 19.66
C THR A 373 26.09 10.07 20.96
N THR A 374 26.62 11.02 21.74
CA THR A 374 25.91 11.51 22.93
C THR A 374 24.66 12.30 22.51
N THR A 375 23.49 11.83 22.90
CA THR A 375 22.23 12.22 22.26
C THR A 375 21.08 12.37 23.25
N ARG A 376 19.91 12.80 22.77
CA ARG A 376 18.66 12.77 23.53
C ARG A 376 17.71 11.79 22.86
N LEU A 377 17.28 10.78 23.63
CA LEU A 377 16.20 9.91 23.24
C LEU A 377 14.87 10.56 23.64
N ILE A 378 14.07 10.89 22.64
CA ILE A 378 12.68 11.30 22.79
C ILE A 378 11.82 10.06 22.53
N LEU A 379 11.06 9.64 23.54
CA LEU A 379 10.08 8.56 23.43
C LEU A 379 8.69 9.16 23.43
N ASN A 380 7.98 9.00 22.31
CA ASN A 380 6.54 9.27 22.21
C ASN A 380 5.76 7.97 22.09
N GLY A 381 4.46 7.99 22.37
CA GLY A 381 3.54 6.96 21.90
C GLY A 381 2.32 6.65 22.74
N GLY A 382 1.49 5.79 22.18
CA GLY A 382 0.24 5.31 22.76
C GLY A 382 0.26 3.80 23.04
N TRP A 383 -0.68 3.36 23.86
CA TRP A 383 -0.96 1.96 24.19
C TRP A 383 -2.43 1.75 24.54
N SER A 384 -2.98 0.59 24.19
CA SER A 384 -4.31 0.16 24.64
C SER A 384 -4.19 -0.90 25.73
N GLY A 385 -5.11 -0.85 26.70
CA GLY A 385 -5.01 -1.60 27.94
C GLY A 385 -4.22 -0.87 29.05
N VAL A 386 -4.38 -1.34 30.28
CA VAL A 386 -3.79 -0.72 31.47
C VAL A 386 -2.48 -1.40 31.86
N GLY A 387 -1.57 -0.69 32.55
CA GLY A 387 -0.40 -1.31 33.19
C GLY A 387 0.78 -1.60 32.26
N LEU A 388 0.95 -0.84 31.18
CA LEU A 388 2.20 -0.84 30.40
C LEU A 388 3.35 -0.40 31.30
N LYS A 389 4.47 -1.14 31.30
CA LYS A 389 5.69 -0.71 32.01
C LYS A 389 6.88 -0.76 31.08
N MET A 390 7.64 0.32 31.02
CA MET A 390 8.84 0.42 30.19
C MET A 390 10.08 0.65 31.05
N LYS A 391 11.22 0.13 30.59
CA LYS A 391 12.53 0.32 31.19
C LYS A 391 13.57 0.53 30.12
N LEU A 392 14.52 1.44 30.36
CA LEU A 392 15.69 1.61 29.50
C LEU A 392 16.95 1.24 30.27
N TYR A 393 17.75 0.37 29.69
CA TYR A 393 19.04 -0.07 30.21
C TYR A 393 20.18 0.50 29.36
N SER A 394 21.22 1.00 30.02
CA SER A 394 22.47 1.44 29.37
C SER A 394 23.24 0.25 28.75
N PRO A 395 24.26 0.52 27.91
CA PRO A 395 25.16 -0.53 27.42
C PRO A 395 25.83 -1.32 28.55
N GLY A 396 26.08 -0.68 29.71
CA GLY A 396 26.56 -1.31 30.95
C GLY A 396 25.50 -2.09 31.75
N LYS A 397 24.28 -2.25 31.20
CA LYS A 397 23.10 -2.87 31.85
C LYS A 397 22.60 -2.17 33.12
N GLU A 398 22.89 -0.88 33.28
CA GLU A 398 22.31 -0.06 34.34
C GLU A 398 20.92 0.44 33.94
N GLU A 399 19.92 0.33 34.82
CA GLU A 399 18.59 0.90 34.58
C GLU A 399 18.66 2.43 34.72
N ILE A 400 18.44 3.16 33.63
CA ILE A 400 18.54 4.64 33.59
C ILE A 400 17.17 5.33 33.48
N PHE A 401 16.13 4.59 33.11
CA PHE A 401 14.75 5.10 33.04
C PHE A 401 13.75 3.97 33.29
N THR A 402 12.66 4.29 33.98
CA THR A 402 11.49 3.44 34.16
C THR A 402 10.22 4.29 34.03
N PHE A 403 9.24 3.79 33.28
CA PHE A 403 7.89 4.35 33.15
C PHE A 403 6.85 3.29 33.49
N SER A 404 5.69 3.69 33.99
CA SER A 404 4.55 2.80 34.24
C SER A 404 3.23 3.55 34.05
N SER A 405 2.34 3.01 33.21
CA SER A 405 0.99 3.57 33.02
C SER A 405 -0.03 2.93 33.97
N VAL A 406 -1.08 3.68 34.27
CA VAL A 406 -2.26 3.20 35.03
C VAL A 406 -3.57 3.32 34.26
N GLN A 407 -3.52 3.95 33.09
CA GLN A 407 -4.61 4.14 32.13
C GLN A 407 -4.07 3.81 30.73
N GLU A 408 -4.96 3.58 29.77
CA GLU A 408 -4.60 3.53 28.35
C GLU A 408 -4.31 4.93 27.80
N ASN A 409 -3.63 5.01 26.66
CA ASN A 409 -3.38 6.24 25.92
C ASN A 409 -3.48 5.96 24.42
N SER A 410 -4.50 6.49 23.73
CA SER A 410 -4.61 6.34 22.27
C SER A 410 -3.80 7.37 21.47
N GLN A 411 -3.25 8.39 22.13
CA GLN A 411 -2.54 9.51 21.50
C GLN A 411 -1.02 9.29 21.46
N ASP A 412 -0.36 9.83 20.43
CA ASP A 412 1.09 9.79 20.27
C ASP A 412 1.79 10.90 21.11
N GLU A 413 1.62 10.82 22.43
CA GLU A 413 2.11 11.83 23.38
C GLU A 413 3.57 11.59 23.80
N LEU A 414 4.25 12.66 24.23
CA LEU A 414 5.60 12.59 24.79
C LEU A 414 5.60 11.83 26.13
N ILE A 415 6.25 10.66 26.14
CA ILE A 415 6.42 9.82 27.32
C ILE A 415 7.69 10.21 28.08
N ALA A 416 8.80 10.45 27.38
CA ALA A 416 10.08 10.78 27.99
C ALA A 416 11.04 11.53 27.06
N ASN A 417 11.92 12.34 27.65
CA ASN A 417 13.08 12.94 27.00
C ASN A 417 14.31 12.65 27.87
N ILE A 418 15.18 11.76 27.41
CA ILE A 418 16.23 11.09 28.20
C ILE A 418 17.59 11.41 27.58
N SER A 419 18.54 11.92 28.37
CA SER A 419 19.92 12.15 27.89
C SER A 419 20.71 10.85 27.90
N LEU A 420 21.23 10.45 26.74
CA LEU A 420 22.06 9.25 26.56
C LEU A 420 23.52 9.67 26.41
N ASN A 421 24.32 9.40 27.45
CA ASN A 421 25.69 9.90 27.58
C ASN A 421 26.77 8.85 27.31
N SER A 422 26.38 7.61 26.98
CA SER A 422 27.31 6.51 26.69
C SER A 422 27.07 6.04 25.27
N ILE A 423 28.12 5.90 24.46
CA ILE A 423 28.04 5.25 23.15
C ILE A 423 27.81 3.75 23.37
N GLY A 424 26.96 3.14 22.54
CA GLY A 424 26.72 1.69 22.57
C GLY A 424 25.26 1.27 22.44
N LEU A 425 25.01 -0.02 22.65
CA LEU A 425 23.70 -0.65 22.49
C LEU A 425 22.84 -0.54 23.76
N TYR A 426 21.85 0.34 23.75
CA TYR A 426 20.84 0.45 24.81
C TYR A 426 19.73 -0.60 24.63
N GLU A 427 19.06 -0.99 25.72
CA GLU A 427 17.95 -1.95 25.69
C GLU A 427 16.67 -1.34 26.29
N LEU A 428 15.66 -1.13 25.45
CA LEU A 428 14.30 -0.73 25.83
C LEU A 428 13.45 -1.99 26.06
N VAL A 429 13.13 -2.28 27.32
CA VAL A 429 12.29 -3.41 27.72
C VAL A 429 10.88 -2.91 27.99
N ILE A 430 9.90 -3.48 27.29
CA ILE A 430 8.48 -3.19 27.43
C ILE A 430 7.80 -4.41 28.03
N HIS A 431 7.21 -4.25 29.21
CA HIS A 431 6.47 -5.28 29.93
C HIS A 431 4.97 -5.07 29.76
N GLY A 432 4.25 -6.17 29.50
CA GLY A 432 2.79 -6.21 29.60
C GLY A 432 2.35 -6.22 31.06
N ASN A 433 1.05 -5.98 31.29
CA ASN A 433 0.46 -6.08 32.62
C ASN A 433 0.29 -7.56 33.06
N GLU A 434 -0.24 -7.81 34.25
CA GLU A 434 -0.37 -9.17 34.80
C GLU A 434 -1.64 -9.94 34.35
N SER A 435 -2.65 -9.26 33.78
CA SER A 435 -4.03 -9.77 33.64
C SER A 435 -4.63 -9.76 32.23
N ALA A 436 -4.19 -8.85 31.35
CA ALA A 436 -4.72 -8.63 30.01
C ALA A 436 -3.57 -8.29 29.04
N ASP A 437 -3.81 -8.43 27.75
CA ASP A 437 -2.83 -8.03 26.76
C ASP A 437 -2.68 -6.50 26.69
N VAL A 438 -1.54 -6.03 26.19
CA VAL A 438 -1.26 -4.61 25.95
C VAL A 438 -0.74 -4.46 24.53
N SER A 439 -1.41 -3.66 23.70
CA SER A 439 -0.84 -3.19 22.43
C SER A 439 -0.19 -1.83 22.63
N PHE A 440 0.88 -1.55 21.89
CA PHE A 440 1.57 -0.26 21.94
C PHE A 440 2.00 0.17 20.55
N ASN A 441 2.16 1.48 20.39
CA ASN A 441 2.78 2.12 19.25
C ASN A 441 3.65 3.27 19.77
N LEU A 442 4.96 3.13 19.66
CA LEU A 442 5.97 4.03 20.24
C LEU A 442 6.92 4.54 19.16
N LYS A 443 7.28 5.82 19.23
CA LYS A 443 8.37 6.42 18.45
C LYS A 443 9.58 6.64 19.34
N ALA A 444 10.73 6.14 18.91
CA ALA A 444 12.03 6.49 19.47
C ALA A 444 12.75 7.40 18.49
N MET A 445 12.96 8.65 18.90
CA MET A 445 13.64 9.67 18.09
C MET A 445 14.93 10.08 18.78
N TYR A 446 16.06 10.03 18.06
CA TYR A 446 17.37 10.40 18.57
C TYR A 446 18.33 10.73 17.43
N ASP A 447 19.42 11.38 17.79
CA ASP A 447 20.46 11.84 16.87
C ASP A 447 21.67 10.88 16.92
N GLU A 448 22.31 10.66 15.78
CA GLU A 448 23.41 9.70 15.55
C GLU A 448 24.66 10.42 14.98
N ASP A 449 25.76 9.68 14.77
CA ASP A 449 27.04 10.07 14.16
C ASP A 449 27.66 8.77 13.59
N LEU A 450 27.02 8.25 12.53
CA LEU A 450 27.29 6.88 12.07
C LEU A 450 28.62 6.74 11.31
N ASP A 451 29.19 7.82 10.79
CA ASP A 451 30.53 7.90 10.19
C ASP A 451 31.61 8.13 11.26
N ASN A 452 31.26 8.69 12.43
CA ASN A 452 32.18 9.07 13.51
C ASN A 452 33.16 10.16 13.03
N ASP A 453 32.65 11.19 12.35
CA ASP A 453 33.43 12.38 12.00
C ASP A 453 33.32 13.49 13.08
N GLY A 454 32.37 13.34 14.01
CA GLY A 454 32.11 14.26 15.13
C GLY A 454 31.00 15.29 14.87
N ILE A 455 30.42 15.29 13.67
CA ILE A 455 29.17 15.94 13.32
C ILE A 455 28.05 14.90 13.45
N LYS A 456 26.83 15.35 13.71
CA LYS A 456 25.69 14.45 13.91
C LYS A 456 24.89 14.25 12.64
N ASP A 457 24.30 13.08 12.45
CA ASP A 457 23.49 12.69 11.29
C ASP A 457 22.27 13.59 10.98
N SER A 458 21.75 14.34 11.97
CA SER A 458 20.73 15.38 11.71
C SER A 458 21.30 16.71 11.19
N THR A 459 22.60 16.93 11.36
CA THR A 459 23.34 18.17 11.07
C THR A 459 24.31 18.00 9.90
N GLN A 460 24.85 16.79 9.70
CA GLN A 460 25.56 16.32 8.52
C GLN A 460 24.61 15.38 7.78
N PHE A 461 24.33 15.77 6.56
CA PHE A 461 23.33 15.17 5.70
C PHE A 461 24.00 14.80 4.39
N TRP A 462 23.26 14.08 3.56
CA TRP A 462 23.77 13.49 2.34
C TRP A 462 24.18 14.50 1.24
N LEU A 463 23.69 15.73 1.33
CA LEU A 463 23.88 16.80 0.35
C LEU A 463 24.82 17.89 0.89
N ASP A 464 25.17 18.90 0.09
CA ASP A 464 25.81 20.13 0.59
C ASP A 464 24.75 21.09 1.15
N SER A 465 25.05 21.78 2.26
CA SER A 465 24.21 22.84 2.85
C SER A 465 23.85 23.95 1.88
N GLU A 466 24.73 24.23 0.91
CA GLU A 466 24.48 25.24 -0.11
C GLU A 466 23.28 24.84 -0.99
N LEU A 467 23.05 23.55 -1.25
CA LEU A 467 21.91 23.06 -2.07
C LEU A 467 20.53 23.29 -1.43
N PHE A 468 20.45 23.40 -0.09
CA PHE A 468 19.20 23.78 0.60
C PHE A 468 18.91 25.30 0.54
N ASN A 469 19.84 26.09 0.00
CA ASN A 469 19.73 27.54 -0.16
C ASN A 469 19.82 27.98 -1.62
N LEU A 470 19.98 27.04 -2.55
CA LEU A 470 19.91 27.23 -3.99
C LEU A 470 18.52 26.84 -4.46
N ASP A 471 18.02 27.61 -5.42
CA ASP A 471 16.76 27.47 -6.14
C ASP A 471 17.12 27.94 -7.55
N GLN A 472 17.48 26.99 -8.41
CA GLN A 472 18.17 27.26 -9.66
C GLN A 472 17.23 27.64 -10.82
N ASP A 473 15.99 27.15 -10.81
CA ASP A 473 14.98 27.48 -11.82
C ASP A 473 13.98 28.57 -11.37
N GLY A 474 13.85 28.80 -10.06
CA GLY A 474 13.02 29.83 -9.47
C GLY A 474 11.58 29.39 -9.18
N ASP A 475 11.28 28.09 -9.10
CA ASP A 475 9.94 27.59 -8.78
C ASP A 475 9.60 27.70 -7.27
N GLY A 476 10.61 27.66 -6.40
CA GLY A 476 10.49 27.79 -4.94
C GLY A 476 10.83 26.52 -4.15
N LEU A 477 11.02 25.38 -4.82
CA LEU A 477 11.79 24.25 -4.30
C LEU A 477 13.28 24.62 -4.28
N SER A 478 14.06 23.92 -3.46
CA SER A 478 15.52 24.08 -3.45
C SER A 478 16.18 22.92 -4.17
N ASP A 479 17.34 23.15 -4.81
CA ASP A 479 18.13 22.12 -5.51
C ASP A 479 18.26 20.82 -4.68
N ALA A 480 18.40 20.95 -3.35
CA ALA A 480 18.42 19.81 -2.43
C ALA A 480 17.09 19.05 -2.35
N VAL A 481 15.97 19.74 -2.19
CA VAL A 481 14.62 19.14 -2.16
C VAL A 481 14.32 18.45 -3.49
N GLU A 482 14.71 19.06 -4.60
CA GLU A 482 14.53 18.49 -5.93
C GLU A 482 15.30 17.19 -6.12
N ILE A 483 16.58 17.16 -5.73
CA ILE A 483 17.37 15.91 -5.70
C ILE A 483 16.71 14.87 -4.77
N ILE A 484 16.09 15.28 -3.66
CA ILE A 484 15.41 14.37 -2.73
C ILE A 484 14.15 13.75 -3.33
N ILE A 485 13.32 14.52 -4.06
CA ILE A 485 12.05 14.03 -4.64
C ILE A 485 12.23 13.45 -6.05
N GLY A 486 13.30 13.80 -6.76
CA GLY A 486 13.66 13.31 -8.09
C GLY A 486 13.38 14.28 -9.25
N THR A 487 13.06 15.54 -8.97
CA THR A 487 12.81 16.60 -9.95
C THR A 487 14.08 17.20 -10.54
N SER A 488 13.93 18.07 -11.54
CA SER A 488 15.01 18.66 -12.32
C SER A 488 15.25 20.12 -11.93
N SER A 489 16.37 20.38 -11.26
CA SER A 489 16.80 21.72 -10.76
C SER A 489 17.06 22.79 -11.81
N ASP A 490 16.51 22.67 -13.00
CA ASP A 490 16.57 23.63 -14.09
C ASP A 490 15.23 23.77 -14.84
N ASN A 491 14.14 23.20 -14.32
CA ASN A 491 12.87 23.05 -15.04
C ASN A 491 11.66 22.80 -14.11
N THR A 492 10.88 23.87 -13.88
CA THR A 492 9.76 24.04 -12.93
C THR A 492 8.52 23.13 -13.12
N ASP A 493 8.62 22.11 -13.98
CA ASP A 493 7.56 21.20 -14.44
C ASP A 493 8.30 20.00 -15.06
N THR A 494 8.77 19.11 -14.20
CA THR A 494 9.74 18.04 -14.50
C THR A 494 9.23 17.05 -15.53
N ASP A 495 7.94 16.67 -15.46
CA ASP A 495 7.36 15.69 -16.38
C ASP A 495 6.60 16.28 -17.58
N ARG A 496 6.28 17.57 -17.53
CA ARG A 496 5.73 18.39 -18.62
C ARG A 496 4.27 18.13 -18.94
N ASP A 497 3.46 17.84 -17.92
CA ASP A 497 2.01 17.77 -18.05
C ASP A 497 1.28 19.12 -17.87
N GLY A 498 1.97 20.12 -17.32
CA GLY A 498 1.49 21.49 -17.15
C GLY A 498 1.20 21.91 -15.70
N MET A 499 1.44 21.02 -14.73
CA MET A 499 1.44 21.33 -13.29
C MET A 499 2.88 21.67 -12.84
N PRO A 500 3.10 22.65 -11.94
CA PRO A 500 4.45 22.94 -11.43
C PRO A 500 4.89 21.97 -10.32
N ASP A 501 6.19 21.66 -10.30
CA ASP A 501 6.79 20.72 -9.33
C ASP A 501 6.51 21.13 -7.87
N LEU A 502 6.64 22.42 -7.52
CA LEU A 502 6.26 22.94 -6.21
C LEU A 502 4.79 22.67 -5.85
N TRP A 503 3.84 22.93 -6.76
CA TRP A 503 2.42 22.77 -6.46
C TRP A 503 2.06 21.30 -6.24
N GLU A 504 2.54 20.43 -7.12
CA GLU A 504 2.37 18.99 -6.96
C GLU A 504 3.00 18.47 -5.67
N TYR A 505 4.17 19.00 -5.28
CA TYR A 505 4.82 18.67 -4.02
C TYR A 505 3.98 19.12 -2.80
N GLU A 506 3.42 20.33 -2.82
CA GLU A 506 2.58 20.86 -1.73
C GLU A 506 1.26 20.10 -1.59
N GLU A 507 0.60 19.74 -2.70
CA GLU A 507 -0.58 18.87 -2.71
C GLU A 507 -0.24 17.38 -2.50
N GLY A 508 1.05 17.03 -2.50
CA GLY A 508 1.57 15.67 -2.33
C GLY A 508 1.23 14.72 -3.49
N LEU A 509 1.08 15.24 -4.71
CA LEU A 509 1.10 14.50 -5.97
C LEU A 509 2.54 14.03 -6.26
N ASN A 510 2.87 13.71 -7.52
CA ASN A 510 4.18 13.20 -7.88
C ASN A 510 4.72 13.94 -9.11
N PRO A 511 5.55 14.99 -8.91
CA PRO A 511 6.16 15.83 -9.97
C PRO A 511 6.97 15.11 -11.06
N CYS A 512 7.04 13.79 -11.00
CA CYS A 512 7.79 12.93 -11.90
C CYS A 512 6.90 11.93 -12.65
N LEU A 513 5.57 12.06 -12.59
CA LEU A 513 4.57 11.18 -13.19
C LEU A 513 3.44 11.99 -13.84
N PRO A 514 3.40 12.12 -15.18
CA PRO A 514 2.47 13.02 -15.86
C PRO A 514 1.03 12.54 -15.66
N ASP A 515 0.33 13.16 -14.73
CA ASP A 515 -0.93 12.70 -14.18
C ASP A 515 -1.99 13.79 -13.95
N ALA A 516 -1.78 15.00 -14.47
CA ALA A 516 -2.72 16.11 -14.70
C ALA A 516 -4.18 15.73 -15.04
N HIS A 517 -4.41 14.59 -15.68
CA HIS A 517 -5.74 14.10 -16.09
C HIS A 517 -6.32 13.00 -15.18
N ARG A 518 -5.72 12.77 -14.00
CA ARG A 518 -6.28 11.93 -12.95
C ARG A 518 -7.20 12.73 -12.04
N ASP A 519 -8.00 11.96 -11.32
CA ASP A 519 -9.04 12.34 -10.38
C ASP A 519 -8.81 11.41 -9.17
N PRO A 520 -8.07 11.83 -8.12
CA PRO A 520 -7.62 10.93 -7.06
C PRO A 520 -8.63 10.72 -5.93
N ASP A 521 -9.60 11.62 -5.75
CA ASP A 521 -10.65 11.53 -4.72
C ASP A 521 -12.04 11.14 -5.27
N GLY A 522 -12.27 11.28 -6.57
CA GLY A 522 -13.44 10.76 -7.29
C GLY A 522 -14.58 11.75 -7.46
N ASP A 523 -14.30 13.05 -7.45
CA ASP A 523 -15.29 14.13 -7.53
C ASP A 523 -15.61 14.59 -8.98
N TYR A 524 -14.92 14.02 -9.97
CA TYR A 524 -14.95 14.33 -11.42
C TYR A 524 -14.24 15.63 -11.86
N LEU A 525 -13.56 16.33 -10.95
CA LEU A 525 -12.51 17.28 -11.26
C LEU A 525 -11.19 16.51 -11.49
N SER A 526 -10.18 17.18 -12.03
CA SER A 526 -8.90 16.51 -12.33
C SER A 526 -7.74 17.42 -11.95
N ASN A 527 -6.61 16.86 -11.51
CA ASN A 527 -5.46 17.60 -10.95
C ASN A 527 -5.17 18.96 -11.66
N ILE A 528 -5.12 19.00 -13.00
CA ILE A 528 -4.85 20.26 -13.75
C ILE A 528 -5.97 21.30 -13.70
N ASN A 529 -7.23 20.86 -13.61
CA ASN A 529 -8.38 21.74 -13.40
C ASN A 529 -8.42 22.21 -11.95
N GLU A 530 -8.00 21.39 -11.00
CA GLU A 530 -7.93 21.75 -9.59
C GLU A 530 -6.86 22.80 -9.33
N TYR A 531 -5.65 22.59 -9.88
CA TYR A 531 -4.62 23.64 -9.98
C TYR A 531 -5.15 24.93 -10.62
N GLY A 532 -6.01 24.81 -11.63
CA GLY A 532 -6.65 25.94 -12.31
C GLY A 532 -7.74 26.67 -11.49
N ASN A 533 -8.41 25.99 -10.56
CA ASN A 533 -9.49 26.54 -9.73
C ASN A 533 -9.03 26.87 -8.29
N GLY A 534 -7.89 26.32 -7.84
CA GLY A 534 -7.39 26.45 -6.47
C GLY A 534 -7.93 25.43 -5.47
N THR A 535 -8.55 24.35 -5.96
CA THR A 535 -9.10 23.23 -5.17
C THR A 535 -8.05 22.14 -4.93
N ALA A 536 -8.35 21.15 -4.08
CA ALA A 536 -7.35 20.23 -3.55
C ALA A 536 -7.53 18.76 -4.05
N PRO A 537 -6.55 18.19 -4.81
CA PRO A 537 -6.64 16.92 -5.57
C PRO A 537 -6.73 15.62 -4.75
N LYS A 538 -7.09 15.71 -3.47
CA LYS A 538 -7.33 14.59 -2.55
C LYS A 538 -8.47 14.87 -1.57
N LYS A 539 -9.25 15.94 -1.80
CA LYS A 539 -10.34 16.43 -0.96
C LYS A 539 -11.45 16.94 -1.88
N ALA A 540 -12.29 16.00 -2.31
CA ALA A 540 -13.50 16.14 -3.13
C ALA A 540 -14.57 17.17 -2.68
N ASP A 541 -14.27 18.07 -1.76
CA ASP A 541 -15.14 19.06 -1.12
C ASP A 541 -14.18 19.97 -0.33
N SER A 542 -13.68 21.02 -0.97
CA SER A 542 -12.51 21.83 -0.58
C SER A 542 -12.79 22.81 0.56
N ASP A 543 -14.02 23.29 0.71
CA ASP A 543 -14.42 24.15 1.84
C ASP A 543 -15.15 23.42 2.99
N SER A 544 -15.65 22.21 2.73
CA SER A 544 -16.40 21.36 3.67
C SER A 544 -17.83 21.80 3.99
N ASP A 545 -18.54 22.37 3.01
CA ASP A 545 -19.98 22.66 3.08
C ASP A 545 -20.88 21.44 2.77
N GLY A 546 -20.34 20.44 2.05
CA GLY A 546 -21.01 19.18 1.70
C GLY A 546 -21.34 19.01 0.21
N ILE A 547 -20.99 19.97 -0.64
CA ILE A 547 -21.03 19.86 -2.10
C ILE A 547 -19.61 19.51 -2.64
N PRO A 548 -19.47 18.69 -3.71
CA PRO A 548 -18.16 18.41 -4.27
C PRO A 548 -17.64 19.45 -5.29
N ASP A 549 -16.35 19.78 -5.22
CA ASP A 549 -15.70 20.79 -6.08
C ASP A 549 -15.99 20.57 -7.58
N GLY A 550 -15.93 19.34 -8.06
CA GLY A 550 -16.24 18.96 -9.43
C GLY A 550 -17.71 19.16 -9.84
N TRP A 551 -18.66 19.15 -8.90
CA TRP A 551 -20.04 19.59 -9.17
C TRP A 551 -20.13 21.12 -9.20
N GLU A 552 -19.49 21.79 -8.25
CA GLU A 552 -19.53 23.25 -8.10
C GLU A 552 -18.92 23.98 -9.28
N VAL A 553 -17.72 23.58 -9.70
CA VAL A 553 -17.02 24.14 -10.87
C VAL A 553 -17.84 23.92 -12.15
N VAL A 554 -18.63 22.84 -12.24
CA VAL A 554 -19.50 22.55 -13.39
C VAL A 554 -20.78 23.39 -13.37
N ASN A 555 -21.36 23.65 -12.20
CA ASN A 555 -22.62 24.39 -12.04
C ASN A 555 -22.42 25.89 -11.75
N GLY A 556 -21.19 26.34 -11.49
CA GLY A 556 -20.84 27.74 -11.29
C GLY A 556 -21.09 28.28 -9.88
N THR A 557 -20.97 27.44 -8.85
CA THR A 557 -20.85 27.84 -7.43
C THR A 557 -19.36 27.98 -7.05
N ASP A 558 -19.03 28.38 -5.82
CA ASP A 558 -17.65 28.72 -5.39
C ASP A 558 -17.06 27.67 -4.42
N ALA A 559 -16.40 26.64 -4.96
CA ALA A 559 -15.79 25.51 -4.23
C ALA A 559 -14.69 25.86 -3.19
N LEU A 560 -14.49 27.14 -2.89
CA LEU A 560 -13.57 27.64 -1.87
C LEU A 560 -14.29 28.41 -0.75
N ILE A 561 -15.62 28.52 -0.78
CA ILE A 561 -16.43 29.33 0.15
C ILE A 561 -17.82 28.70 0.35
N ASP A 562 -18.08 28.15 1.56
CA ASP A 562 -19.39 27.63 2.04
C ASP A 562 -20.58 28.46 1.51
N ASP A 563 -21.15 27.97 0.41
CA ASP A 563 -22.24 28.58 -0.35
C ASP A 563 -23.44 27.64 -0.54
N ALA A 564 -23.35 26.40 -0.06
CA ALA A 564 -24.42 25.40 0.08
C ALA A 564 -25.78 25.93 0.57
N SER A 565 -25.78 27.04 1.31
CA SER A 565 -26.99 27.70 1.85
C SER A 565 -27.47 28.92 1.08
N LEU A 566 -26.87 29.22 -0.08
CA LEU A 566 -27.33 30.22 -1.03
C LEU A 566 -28.39 29.65 -1.98
N ASP A 567 -29.07 30.58 -2.63
CA ASP A 567 -30.19 30.42 -3.57
C ASP A 567 -29.92 31.48 -4.67
N PRO A 568 -29.13 31.14 -5.72
CA PRO A 568 -28.60 32.14 -6.64
C PRO A 568 -29.60 32.62 -7.68
N ASP A 569 -30.60 31.81 -8.04
CA ASP A 569 -31.67 32.18 -8.97
C ASP A 569 -32.95 32.72 -8.29
N GLY A 570 -33.16 32.40 -7.00
CA GLY A 570 -34.26 32.91 -6.18
C GLY A 570 -35.53 32.07 -6.21
N ASP A 571 -35.49 30.79 -6.61
CA ASP A 571 -36.67 29.90 -6.62
C ASP A 571 -37.02 29.37 -5.21
N GLY A 572 -36.04 29.29 -4.31
CA GLY A 572 -36.17 28.83 -2.92
C GLY A 572 -35.61 27.43 -2.62
N VAL A 573 -35.06 26.73 -3.62
CA VAL A 573 -34.12 25.61 -3.42
C VAL A 573 -32.73 26.19 -3.12
N LEU A 574 -31.96 25.52 -2.26
CA LEU A 574 -30.59 25.94 -1.93
C LEU A 574 -29.59 25.04 -2.64
N ASN A 575 -28.40 25.54 -2.97
CA ASN A 575 -27.32 24.80 -3.65
C ASN A 575 -27.16 23.33 -3.16
N ILE A 576 -27.19 23.09 -1.83
CA ILE A 576 -27.08 21.74 -1.25
C ILE A 576 -28.26 20.80 -1.58
N TYR A 577 -29.46 21.35 -1.70
CA TYR A 577 -30.65 20.60 -2.14
C TYR A 577 -30.63 20.40 -3.65
N GLU A 578 -30.06 21.32 -4.41
CA GLU A 578 -29.92 21.18 -5.86
C GLU A 578 -28.90 20.13 -6.25
N TYR A 579 -27.75 20.10 -5.59
CA TYR A 579 -26.81 18.99 -5.70
C TYR A 579 -27.49 17.64 -5.39
N GLY A 580 -28.35 17.61 -4.37
CA GLY A 580 -29.13 16.42 -4.00
C GLY A 580 -30.16 15.98 -5.05
N ASN A 581 -30.86 16.92 -5.70
CA ASN A 581 -31.91 16.67 -6.69
C ASN A 581 -31.42 16.68 -8.15
N ARG A 582 -30.19 17.13 -8.40
CA ARG A 582 -29.54 17.30 -9.70
C ARG A 582 -30.14 18.41 -10.58
N THR A 583 -30.65 19.44 -9.93
CA THR A 583 -31.10 20.69 -10.55
C THR A 583 -29.92 21.67 -10.74
N ASN A 584 -30.19 22.85 -11.28
CA ASN A 584 -29.17 23.82 -11.68
C ASN A 584 -29.32 25.15 -10.91
N PRO A 585 -28.32 25.55 -10.08
CA PRO A 585 -28.40 26.70 -9.16
C PRO A 585 -28.53 28.09 -9.79
N HIS A 586 -28.63 28.16 -11.12
CA HIS A 586 -28.84 29.40 -11.86
C HIS A 586 -30.07 29.33 -12.77
N ASN A 587 -31.01 28.40 -12.53
CA ASN A 587 -32.17 28.15 -13.39
C ASN A 587 -33.36 27.47 -12.68
N THR A 588 -34.36 28.28 -12.32
CA THR A 588 -35.59 27.97 -11.55
C THR A 588 -36.57 26.92 -12.14
N ASP A 589 -36.18 26.22 -13.20
CA ASP A 589 -36.98 25.32 -14.04
C ASP A 589 -35.98 24.48 -14.88
N SER A 590 -35.37 23.50 -14.21
CA SER A 590 -34.17 22.76 -14.65
C SER A 590 -34.35 21.94 -15.92
N ASP A 591 -35.58 21.49 -16.22
CA ASP A 591 -35.90 20.77 -17.45
C ASP A 591 -36.67 21.61 -18.50
N SER A 592 -37.09 22.82 -18.13
CA SER A 592 -37.79 23.81 -18.97
C SER A 592 -39.24 23.44 -19.33
N ASP A 593 -39.95 22.73 -18.44
CA ASP A 593 -41.34 22.27 -18.66
C ASP A 593 -42.45 23.22 -18.16
N ILE A 594 -42.07 24.34 -17.51
CA ILE A 594 -42.89 25.42 -16.91
C ILE A 594 -43.14 25.22 -15.41
N MET A 595 -42.96 24.02 -14.86
CA MET A 595 -42.97 23.80 -13.41
C MET A 595 -41.62 24.27 -12.82
N SER A 596 -41.62 24.72 -11.57
CA SER A 596 -40.39 25.15 -10.90
C SER A 596 -39.84 24.05 -10.01
N ASP A 597 -38.52 23.89 -9.99
CA ASP A 597 -37.80 22.87 -9.22
C ASP A 597 -38.29 22.76 -7.77
N LEU A 598 -38.46 23.88 -7.06
CA LEU A 598 -39.04 23.90 -5.70
C LEU A 598 -40.42 23.22 -5.62
N TRP A 599 -41.32 23.51 -6.56
CA TRP A 599 -42.68 22.97 -6.54
C TRP A 599 -42.68 21.47 -6.83
N GLU A 600 -41.89 21.02 -7.80
CA GLU A 600 -41.76 19.60 -8.12
C GLU A 600 -41.17 18.81 -6.96
N ILE A 601 -40.11 19.32 -6.33
CA ILE A 601 -39.51 18.74 -5.12
C ILE A 601 -40.54 18.68 -3.98
N MET A 602 -41.36 19.71 -3.80
CA MET A 602 -42.42 19.73 -2.80
C MET A 602 -43.56 18.73 -3.07
N ASN A 603 -43.83 18.42 -4.34
CA ASN A 603 -44.91 17.53 -4.77
C ASN A 603 -44.43 16.12 -5.17
N ASN A 604 -43.14 15.79 -4.97
CA ASN A 604 -42.51 14.50 -5.27
C ASN A 604 -42.41 14.15 -6.78
N LEU A 605 -42.29 15.16 -7.65
CA LEU A 605 -41.94 14.97 -9.06
C LEU A 605 -40.41 14.92 -9.27
N ASP A 606 -39.97 14.78 -10.53
CA ASP A 606 -38.58 14.65 -10.94
C ASP A 606 -38.17 15.91 -11.73
N PRO A 607 -37.59 16.96 -11.07
CA PRO A 607 -37.31 18.28 -11.65
C PRO A 607 -36.17 18.30 -12.70
N THR A 608 -35.91 17.14 -13.31
CA THR A 608 -34.88 16.94 -14.33
C THR A 608 -35.45 16.31 -15.60
N LYS A 609 -36.79 16.23 -15.73
CA LYS A 609 -37.48 15.41 -16.73
C LYS A 609 -38.92 15.87 -17.03
N ASP A 610 -39.06 16.77 -18.01
CA ASP A 610 -40.31 17.20 -18.69
C ASP A 610 -41.44 16.17 -18.55
N ASP A 611 -42.31 16.42 -17.57
CA ASP A 611 -43.50 15.63 -17.29
C ASP A 611 -44.76 16.42 -16.98
N ALA A 612 -44.72 17.75 -17.11
CA ALA A 612 -45.84 18.70 -17.18
C ALA A 612 -47.09 18.24 -17.95
N GLN A 613 -46.97 17.28 -18.88
CA GLN A 613 -48.06 16.74 -19.69
C GLN A 613 -48.51 15.31 -19.31
N LEU A 614 -47.98 14.76 -18.21
CA LEU A 614 -48.50 13.57 -17.56
C LEU A 614 -49.67 13.93 -16.64
N ASP A 615 -50.39 12.90 -16.24
CA ASP A 615 -51.60 12.84 -15.44
C ASP A 615 -51.35 11.60 -14.56
N TYR A 616 -50.93 11.83 -13.30
CA TYR A 616 -50.29 10.80 -12.48
C TYR A 616 -51.28 10.00 -11.63
N ASP A 617 -52.44 10.56 -11.32
CA ASP A 617 -53.52 9.97 -10.53
C ASP A 617 -54.73 9.50 -11.37
N GLU A 618 -54.78 9.87 -12.67
CA GLU A 618 -55.84 9.60 -13.64
C GLU A 618 -57.16 10.38 -13.39
N ASP A 619 -57.10 11.56 -12.74
CA ASP A 619 -58.26 12.45 -12.54
C ASP A 619 -58.68 13.24 -13.80
N GLY A 620 -57.71 13.59 -14.66
CA GLY A 620 -57.90 14.33 -15.90
C GLY A 620 -57.34 15.76 -15.93
N LEU A 621 -56.68 16.22 -14.86
CA LEU A 621 -55.68 17.28 -14.89
C LEU A 621 -54.33 16.74 -15.39
N THR A 622 -53.39 17.64 -15.64
CA THR A 622 -51.98 17.29 -15.90
C THR A 622 -51.12 18.01 -14.88
N ASN A 623 -49.93 17.50 -14.59
CA ASN A 623 -49.02 18.05 -13.57
C ASN A 623 -48.89 19.59 -13.65
N VAL A 624 -48.79 20.16 -14.86
CA VAL A 624 -48.70 21.63 -15.05
C VAL A 624 -50.03 22.38 -14.81
N GLN A 625 -51.18 21.74 -15.01
CA GLN A 625 -52.48 22.30 -14.63
C GLN A 625 -52.64 22.32 -13.11
N GLU A 626 -52.12 21.30 -12.43
CA GLU A 626 -52.13 21.18 -10.97
C GLU A 626 -51.16 22.18 -10.33
N PHE A 627 -49.98 22.39 -10.92
CA PHE A 627 -49.08 23.50 -10.60
C PHE A 627 -49.78 24.86 -10.63
N PHE A 628 -50.66 25.11 -11.61
CA PHE A 628 -51.44 26.35 -11.67
C PHE A 628 -52.68 26.36 -10.75
N ALA A 629 -53.16 25.20 -10.29
CA ALA A 629 -54.30 25.05 -9.39
C ALA A 629 -53.91 25.04 -7.90
N GLY A 630 -52.68 24.61 -7.58
CA GLY A 630 -52.19 24.40 -6.22
C GLY A 630 -52.51 23.03 -5.63
N THR A 631 -52.92 22.06 -6.45
CA THR A 631 -53.37 20.71 -6.06
C THR A 631 -52.22 19.68 -6.01
N ASP A 632 -52.45 18.48 -5.44
CA ASP A 632 -51.48 17.37 -5.30
C ASP A 632 -51.52 16.42 -6.52
N PRO A 633 -50.45 16.36 -7.36
CA PRO A 633 -50.37 15.52 -8.56
C PRO A 633 -50.50 14.00 -8.36
N PHE A 634 -50.65 13.54 -7.13
CA PHE A 634 -50.88 12.14 -6.79
C PHE A 634 -52.21 11.91 -6.04
N SER A 635 -53.10 12.91 -5.95
CA SER A 635 -54.39 12.84 -5.24
C SER A 635 -55.54 13.47 -6.04
N SER A 636 -56.42 12.61 -6.54
CA SER A 636 -57.60 12.96 -7.36
C SER A 636 -58.76 13.61 -6.56
N ASP A 637 -58.43 14.24 -5.44
CA ASP A 637 -59.26 14.71 -4.32
C ASP A 637 -58.25 15.26 -3.29
N SER A 638 -57.77 16.50 -3.52
CA SER A 638 -56.65 17.10 -2.77
C SER A 638 -57.02 17.44 -1.31
N ASP A 639 -58.26 17.86 -1.05
CA ASP A 639 -58.73 18.23 0.29
C ASP A 639 -59.42 17.09 1.08
N GLN A 640 -59.76 15.99 0.39
CA GLN A 640 -60.41 14.77 0.91
C GLN A 640 -61.89 14.94 1.27
N ASP A 641 -62.60 15.87 0.65
CA ASP A 641 -64.04 16.06 0.82
C ASP A 641 -64.91 15.06 0.02
N GLY A 642 -64.32 14.45 -1.01
CA GLY A 642 -64.93 13.44 -1.86
C GLY A 642 -65.32 13.91 -3.27
N MET A 643 -64.94 15.13 -3.66
CA MET A 643 -65.01 15.65 -5.02
C MET A 643 -63.60 15.62 -5.67
N PRO A 644 -63.49 15.42 -7.00
CA PRO A 644 -62.20 15.52 -7.68
C PRO A 644 -61.84 16.93 -8.12
N ASP A 645 -60.57 17.26 -8.00
CA ASP A 645 -59.95 18.52 -8.37
C ASP A 645 -60.32 18.98 -9.80
N SER A 646 -60.29 18.06 -10.79
CA SER A 646 -60.71 18.35 -12.17
C SER A 646 -62.19 18.75 -12.30
N TRP A 647 -63.05 18.26 -11.42
CA TRP A 647 -64.47 18.60 -11.37
C TRP A 647 -64.66 19.95 -10.70
N GLU A 648 -64.01 20.18 -9.57
CA GLU A 648 -64.11 21.43 -8.81
C GLU A 648 -63.61 22.63 -9.61
N LEU A 649 -62.44 22.52 -10.26
CA LEU A 649 -61.92 23.56 -11.16
C LEU A 649 -62.85 23.84 -12.34
N LEU A 650 -63.51 22.80 -12.90
CA LEU A 650 -64.52 22.96 -13.95
C LEU A 650 -65.76 23.73 -13.47
N TYR A 651 -66.12 23.54 -12.19
CA TYR A 651 -67.23 24.24 -11.54
C TYR A 651 -66.83 25.52 -10.80
N SER A 652 -65.53 25.86 -10.76
CA SER A 652 -64.98 27.04 -10.09
C SER A 652 -65.18 27.06 -8.57
N LEU A 653 -65.13 25.87 -7.98
CA LEU A 653 -64.93 25.61 -6.55
C LEU A 653 -63.42 25.67 -6.23
N ASP A 654 -63.03 25.51 -4.96
CA ASP A 654 -61.64 25.56 -4.51
C ASP A 654 -61.18 24.16 -4.06
N PRO A 655 -60.42 23.40 -4.88
CA PRO A 655 -60.05 22.00 -4.62
C PRO A 655 -59.06 21.79 -3.46
N ASN A 656 -58.96 22.75 -2.55
CA ASN A 656 -58.06 22.76 -1.40
C ASN A 656 -58.80 23.07 -0.08
N GLU A 657 -60.13 23.23 -0.09
CA GLU A 657 -60.95 23.64 1.06
C GLU A 657 -62.32 22.92 1.06
N ASP A 658 -62.51 21.92 1.95
CA ASP A 658 -63.73 21.08 2.12
C ASP A 658 -65.04 21.89 1.99
N ASP A 659 -65.55 21.97 0.74
CA ASP A 659 -66.73 22.73 0.33
C ASP A 659 -67.88 21.83 -0.16
N ALA A 660 -67.69 20.50 -0.13
CA ALA A 660 -68.69 19.45 -0.34
C ALA A 660 -70.05 19.72 0.32
N ALA A 661 -70.06 20.39 1.49
CA ALA A 661 -71.24 20.73 2.26
C ALA A 661 -71.82 22.14 1.99
N GLU A 662 -71.15 22.96 1.18
CA GLU A 662 -71.65 24.25 0.71
C GLU A 662 -72.72 24.08 -0.38
N ASP A 663 -73.49 25.16 -0.59
CA ASP A 663 -74.62 25.28 -1.51
C ASP A 663 -74.50 26.67 -2.18
N PRO A 664 -73.60 26.83 -3.17
CA PRO A 664 -73.22 28.14 -3.70
C PRO A 664 -74.34 28.83 -4.49
N ASP A 665 -75.27 28.05 -5.05
CA ASP A 665 -76.41 28.57 -5.83
C ASP A 665 -77.71 28.73 -5.02
N GLY A 666 -77.80 28.08 -3.86
CA GLY A 666 -78.87 28.23 -2.86
C GLY A 666 -80.13 27.40 -3.13
N ASP A 667 -80.04 26.30 -3.88
CA ASP A 667 -81.18 25.42 -4.17
C ASP A 667 -81.48 24.37 -3.08
N GLY A 668 -80.50 24.10 -2.21
CA GLY A 668 -80.58 23.13 -1.12
C GLY A 668 -79.96 21.75 -1.40
N ILE A 669 -79.25 21.58 -2.51
CA ILE A 669 -78.40 20.42 -2.83
C ILE A 669 -76.93 20.84 -2.61
N PRO A 670 -76.16 20.16 -1.75
CA PRO A 670 -74.74 20.49 -1.56
C PRO A 670 -73.86 20.01 -2.72
N ASN A 671 -72.69 20.64 -2.90
CA ASN A 671 -71.71 20.35 -3.96
C ASN A 671 -71.47 18.83 -4.16
N ILE A 672 -71.28 18.07 -3.07
CA ILE A 672 -71.05 16.61 -3.13
C ILE A 672 -72.25 15.82 -3.67
N GLU A 673 -73.48 16.24 -3.37
CA GLU A 673 -74.69 15.58 -3.91
C GLU A 673 -74.87 15.94 -5.40
N GLU A 674 -74.38 17.10 -5.85
CA GLU A 674 -74.32 17.44 -7.27
C GLU A 674 -73.25 16.66 -8.02
N PHE A 675 -72.02 16.55 -7.49
CA PHE A 675 -70.98 15.69 -8.08
C PHE A 675 -71.50 14.27 -8.30
N MET A 676 -72.10 13.65 -7.27
CA MET A 676 -72.66 12.29 -7.36
C MET A 676 -73.83 12.15 -8.36
N ASN A 677 -74.57 13.23 -8.64
CA ASN A 677 -75.71 13.23 -9.57
C ASN A 677 -75.39 13.79 -10.97
N GLY A 678 -74.19 14.35 -11.18
CA GLY A 678 -73.79 15.02 -12.42
C GLY A 678 -74.42 16.40 -12.59
N GLY A 679 -74.47 17.20 -11.51
CA GLY A 679 -74.94 18.58 -11.46
C GLY A 679 -73.90 19.64 -11.81
N ASP A 680 -74.27 20.90 -11.60
CA ASP A 680 -73.42 22.09 -11.78
C ASP A 680 -73.72 23.04 -10.61
N PRO A 681 -72.87 23.10 -9.57
CA PRO A 681 -73.12 23.82 -8.30
C PRO A 681 -73.17 25.34 -8.38
N ARG A 682 -73.41 25.85 -9.59
CA ARG A 682 -73.67 27.25 -9.90
C ARG A 682 -75.07 27.47 -10.49
N PHE A 683 -75.87 26.42 -10.72
CA PHE A 683 -77.16 26.50 -11.42
C PHE A 683 -78.31 25.69 -10.80
N PRO A 684 -79.28 26.37 -10.13
CA PRO A 684 -80.22 25.71 -9.22
C PRO A 684 -81.19 24.76 -9.94
N TYR A 685 -81.30 23.52 -9.45
CA TYR A 685 -82.17 22.46 -9.99
C TYR A 685 -83.66 22.77 -9.85
N THR A 686 -84.24 23.33 -10.90
CA THR A 686 -85.69 23.58 -10.95
C THR A 686 -86.50 22.28 -11.10
N THR A 687 -87.00 21.72 -9.99
CA THR A 687 -87.93 20.57 -10.03
C THR A 687 -89.38 20.99 -10.36
N LEU A 688 -89.92 20.51 -11.49
CA LEU A 688 -91.36 20.56 -11.78
C LEU A 688 -91.87 19.24 -12.38
N PRO A 689 -92.88 18.57 -11.78
CA PRO A 689 -93.35 17.27 -12.24
C PRO A 689 -94.44 17.40 -13.32
N VAL A 690 -94.43 16.53 -14.34
CA VAL A 690 -95.52 16.44 -15.32
C VAL A 690 -96.06 15.01 -15.46
N MET A 691 -97.40 14.94 -15.42
CA MET A 691 -98.26 13.77 -15.53
C MET A 691 -98.11 13.00 -16.87
N LEU A 692 -98.36 11.69 -16.78
CA LEU A 692 -98.42 10.75 -17.90
C LEU A 692 -99.70 10.91 -18.76
N ILE A 693 -99.58 10.97 -20.09
CA ILE A 693 -100.70 10.72 -21.03
C ILE A 693 -100.25 9.75 -22.12
N VAL A 694 -101.05 8.69 -22.34
CA VAL A 694 -100.85 7.69 -23.39
C VAL A 694 -101.66 8.05 -24.64
N VAL A 695 -101.05 7.95 -25.82
CA VAL A 695 -101.73 7.92 -27.13
C VAL A 695 -101.12 6.79 -27.98
N CYS A 696 -101.97 6.03 -28.67
CA CYS A 696 -101.58 4.90 -29.54
C CYS A 696 -101.83 5.20 -31.04
N ILE A 697 -101.51 4.21 -31.91
CA ILE A 697 -101.84 4.07 -33.36
C ILE A 697 -100.71 4.58 -34.32
N PRO A 698 -100.29 3.87 -35.40
CA PRO A 698 -99.96 2.44 -35.55
C PRO A 698 -98.66 2.16 -36.40
N PHE A 699 -98.37 0.88 -36.65
CA PHE A 699 -97.38 0.29 -37.58
C PHE A 699 -96.92 1.09 -38.83
N ILE A 700 -95.63 0.91 -39.20
CA ILE A 700 -95.21 0.25 -40.46
C ILE A 700 -93.92 -0.57 -40.23
N LEU A 701 -93.88 -1.78 -40.79
CA LEU A 701 -92.71 -2.67 -40.82
C LEU A 701 -91.94 -2.47 -42.13
N VAL A 702 -90.61 -2.27 -42.06
CA VAL A 702 -89.68 -2.81 -43.06
C VAL A 702 -88.42 -3.28 -42.33
N GLY A 703 -88.08 -4.55 -42.49
CA GLY A 703 -86.80 -5.11 -42.06
C GLY A 703 -86.08 -5.77 -43.23
N ILE A 704 -84.76 -5.61 -43.27
CA ILE A 704 -83.73 -6.36 -44.03
C ILE A 704 -82.51 -6.26 -43.09
N TRP A 705 -81.95 -7.28 -42.43
CA TRP A 705 -81.61 -8.68 -42.77
C TRP A 705 -80.32 -8.83 -43.61
N PHE A 706 -79.31 -9.45 -42.97
CA PHE A 706 -78.09 -10.05 -43.55
C PHE A 706 -76.96 -9.11 -44.02
N ALA A 707 -75.66 -9.48 -43.92
CA ALA A 707 -75.05 -10.64 -43.24
C ALA A 707 -73.53 -10.49 -43.01
N ARG A 708 -73.02 -11.32 -42.09
CA ARG A 708 -71.60 -11.62 -41.84
C ARG A 708 -70.77 -11.94 -43.09
N ARG A 709 -69.52 -11.47 -43.10
CA ARG A 709 -68.24 -12.18 -43.41
C ARG A 709 -67.10 -11.20 -43.03
N ARG A 710 -66.15 -11.45 -42.12
CA ARG A 710 -65.24 -12.60 -41.90
C ARG A 710 -64.61 -13.11 -43.21
N LEU A 711 -63.30 -12.82 -43.38
CA LEU A 711 -62.20 -13.63 -43.94
C LEU A 711 -60.92 -12.77 -43.75
N THR A 712 -60.09 -13.04 -42.73
CA THR A 712 -58.85 -13.86 -42.80
C THR A 712 -57.79 -13.36 -43.79
N LYS A 713 -56.61 -12.98 -43.29
CA LYS A 713 -55.48 -13.90 -43.12
C LYS A 713 -54.32 -13.23 -42.36
N SER A 714 -53.83 -13.89 -41.32
CA SER A 714 -52.45 -13.75 -40.87
C SER A 714 -51.53 -14.64 -41.72
N GLN A 715 -50.25 -14.27 -41.80
CA GLN A 715 -49.15 -15.18 -41.47
C GLN A 715 -47.91 -14.38 -41.06
#